data_AF-A0A6J8DEY9-F1
#
_entry.id   AF-A0A6J8DEY9-F1
#
_cell.length_a   1.000
_cell.length_b   1.000
_cell.length_c   1.000
_cell.angle_alpha   90.00
_cell.angle_beta   90.00
_cell.angle_gamma   90.00
#
_symmetry.space_group_name_H-M   'P 1'
#
loop_
_entity.id
_entity.type
_entity.pdbx_description
1 polymer ?
#
loop_
_entity_poly.entity_id
_entity_poly.type
_entity_poly.pdbx_seq_one_letter_code
_entity_poly.pdbx_strand_id
1 'polypeptide(L)'
;MAEFDRQHHVSLKFKHIKVQVITGLFYNEQTDVVVNSTSQKLHLNDGLVSKALLNAAGDQIQSEISAKYPDGVACGELAISGGHNLYCALVFHCFLKRWTESDKDNAEKVLKQIVTSSLKEAHEKRDVQSITFPALGRGFSNFKADFVAKLMFQCVTDFQESLSTEPTVKDIRFVIYPGDEEAVEAFIEESKQRSQNVVPTMEYSIDIGNVKFTLVRGSLTKQVCDVVVNETLENLDMSKSPMSKELCAAAGPGLHLSLKQNVGDRIEYGHIAVTGNADLTNCKNVYHGALPLFKESSKIECRQAIIIFLMQCFMKAIESGFHSISLPPLGIDLKGYSAELSAEAIQWSIIEYLSGNCDDTSLQNIYLVVHPSAGNLFKAFKDKMFRYAKGKEKLDKTLIAKSLKKEEPPVSNDIMTPPYWTYFPGGQRLRKLKVDSTFASKGAFKLVDVEQKTLQAVRSLVQKTWNEDSFKHGRDAVGLADLKYNKIKVTDVKRLENLNLFEKYASFRQQMFGKVLNQSSTFRSPEELPKSKGQLLTTHHIDPCLTKDIYREINEHYVFHGTKPENIEIILATGLDSRMARVNSMFGQGVYGSESSTKSDQYADDRDKRDMSPKSMFLTRMCMGEIYIIDKPQRMLRPPCRSCLSLRCKKECRNTELFDSVLVDGKWIFREMVVYDHAQCYPEFLIKYQRVK
;
A
#
# COMPACT_ATOMS: atom_id res chain seq x y z
N MET A 1 -30.84 -1.93 -51.61
CA MET A 1 -30.67 -2.02 -50.14
C MET A 1 -29.17 -2.10 -49.88
N ALA A 2 -28.57 -1.09 -49.26
CA ALA A 2 -27.20 -1.20 -48.79
C ALA A 2 -27.22 -2.02 -47.50
N GLU A 3 -26.65 -3.23 -47.52
CA GLU A 3 -26.28 -3.94 -46.30
C GLU A 3 -25.17 -3.14 -45.62
N PHE A 4 -25.54 -2.35 -44.62
CA PHE A 4 -24.56 -1.75 -43.73
C PHE A 4 -24.02 -2.87 -42.84
N ASP A 5 -22.76 -3.25 -43.09
CA ASP A 5 -22.04 -4.20 -42.26
C ASP A 5 -22.02 -3.69 -40.80
N ARG A 6 -22.39 -4.54 -39.84
CA ARG A 6 -22.51 -4.16 -38.42
C ARG A 6 -21.11 -3.97 -37.83
N GLN A 7 -20.49 -2.82 -38.11
CA GLN A 7 -19.10 -2.55 -37.72
C GLN A 7 -18.88 -2.51 -36.20
N HIS A 8 -19.90 -2.17 -35.41
CA HIS A 8 -19.78 -2.08 -33.96
C HIS A 8 -21.00 -2.69 -33.27
N HIS A 9 -20.76 -3.80 -32.54
CA HIS A 9 -21.73 -4.45 -31.66
C HIS A 9 -21.11 -4.65 -30.28
N VAL A 10 -21.69 -4.02 -29.27
CA VAL A 10 -21.28 -4.17 -27.87
C VAL A 10 -22.46 -4.70 -27.07
N SER A 11 -22.26 -5.74 -26.27
CA SER A 11 -23.31 -6.31 -25.41
C SER A 11 -22.88 -6.29 -23.95
N LEU A 12 -23.80 -5.84 -23.10
CA LEU A 12 -23.65 -5.70 -21.66
C LEU A 12 -24.77 -6.49 -20.96
N LYS A 13 -24.51 -6.94 -19.74
CA LYS A 13 -25.54 -7.56 -18.89
C LYS A 13 -25.67 -6.75 -17.61
N PHE A 14 -26.82 -6.12 -17.38
CA PHE A 14 -27.20 -5.41 -16.16
C PHE A 14 -28.12 -6.31 -15.34
N LYS A 15 -27.61 -7.00 -14.31
CA LYS A 15 -28.26 -8.14 -13.59
C LYS A 15 -29.12 -9.04 -14.50
N HIS A 16 -30.43 -8.80 -14.64
CA HIS A 16 -31.39 -9.59 -15.43
C HIS A 16 -31.62 -9.09 -16.87
N ILE A 17 -31.10 -7.93 -17.24
CA ILE A 17 -31.33 -7.28 -18.55
C ILE A 17 -30.04 -7.29 -19.37
N LYS A 18 -30.12 -7.73 -20.62
CA LYS A 18 -29.06 -7.58 -21.63
C LYS A 18 -29.26 -6.22 -22.33
N VAL A 19 -28.22 -5.41 -22.38
CA VAL A 19 -28.21 -4.13 -23.10
C VAL A 19 -27.21 -4.19 -24.24
N GLN A 20 -27.62 -3.87 -25.46
CA GLN A 20 -26.76 -3.94 -26.64
C GLN A 20 -26.64 -2.57 -27.31
N VAL A 21 -25.43 -2.18 -27.70
CA VAL A 21 -25.18 -1.05 -28.59
C VAL A 21 -24.89 -1.61 -29.98
N ILE A 22 -25.69 -1.21 -30.96
CA ILE A 22 -25.61 -1.70 -32.35
C ILE A 22 -25.52 -0.48 -33.26
N THR A 23 -24.53 -0.46 -34.15
CA THR A 23 -24.54 0.49 -35.27
C THR A 23 -25.43 -0.03 -36.38
N GLY A 24 -26.48 0.71 -36.74
CA GLY A 24 -27.47 0.26 -37.72
C GLY A 24 -28.73 1.11 -37.80
N LEU A 25 -29.75 0.56 -38.47
CA LEU A 25 -31.07 1.17 -38.63
C LEU A 25 -32.04 0.58 -37.61
N PHE A 26 -32.46 1.37 -36.62
CA PHE A 26 -33.25 0.91 -35.47
C PHE A 26 -34.59 0.25 -35.86
N TYR A 27 -35.22 0.67 -36.96
CA TYR A 27 -36.46 0.10 -37.47
C TYR A 27 -36.28 -1.27 -38.17
N ASN A 28 -35.05 -1.71 -38.41
CA ASN A 28 -34.76 -3.07 -38.92
C ASN A 28 -34.53 -4.09 -37.79
N GLU A 29 -34.55 -3.67 -36.53
CA GLU A 29 -34.32 -4.58 -35.42
C GLU A 29 -35.50 -5.51 -35.16
N GLN A 30 -35.19 -6.79 -34.92
CA GLN A 30 -36.14 -7.80 -34.49
C GLN A 30 -36.23 -7.77 -32.96
N THR A 31 -37.08 -6.88 -32.45
CA THR A 31 -37.45 -6.74 -31.04
C THR A 31 -38.96 -6.52 -30.94
N ASP A 32 -39.57 -6.81 -29.79
CA ASP A 32 -41.02 -6.70 -29.60
C ASP A 32 -41.51 -5.25 -29.76
N VAL A 33 -40.71 -4.29 -29.30
CA VAL A 33 -41.01 -2.86 -29.35
C VAL A 33 -39.89 -2.07 -30.03
N VAL A 34 -40.25 -1.11 -30.88
CA VAL A 34 -39.34 -0.08 -31.41
C VAL A 34 -39.80 1.30 -30.93
N VAL A 35 -38.87 2.11 -30.40
CA VAL A 35 -39.16 3.48 -29.96
C VAL A 35 -38.85 4.47 -31.07
N ASN A 36 -39.79 5.35 -31.38
CA ASN A 36 -39.68 6.39 -32.40
C ASN A 36 -39.82 7.78 -31.78
N SER A 37 -38.99 8.73 -32.20
CA SER A 37 -39.14 10.15 -31.87
C SER A 37 -39.65 10.90 -33.09
N THR A 38 -40.76 11.63 -32.92
CA THR A 38 -41.42 12.40 -33.99
C THR A 38 -41.90 13.76 -33.48
N SER A 39 -42.71 14.50 -34.26
CA SER A 39 -43.28 15.79 -33.88
C SER A 39 -44.39 15.65 -32.84
N GLN A 40 -44.74 16.76 -32.17
CA GLN A 40 -45.79 16.78 -31.15
C GLN A 40 -47.14 16.26 -31.66
N LYS A 41 -47.43 16.52 -32.95
CA LYS A 41 -48.66 16.08 -33.62
C LYS A 41 -48.56 14.68 -34.23
N LEU A 42 -47.48 13.95 -33.96
CA LEU A 42 -47.26 12.57 -34.42
C LEU A 42 -47.33 12.44 -35.96
N HIS A 43 -46.93 13.49 -36.68
CA HIS A 43 -46.75 13.41 -38.12
C HIS A 43 -45.42 12.73 -38.39
N LEU A 44 -45.47 11.47 -38.78
CA LEU A 44 -44.29 10.63 -38.88
C LEU A 44 -43.38 11.03 -40.05
N ASN A 45 -43.89 11.82 -41.00
CA ASN A 45 -43.10 12.44 -42.06
C ASN A 45 -42.23 13.61 -41.56
N ASP A 46 -42.47 14.09 -40.33
CA ASP A 46 -41.67 15.13 -39.69
C ASP A 46 -40.40 14.53 -39.09
N GLY A 47 -39.26 14.88 -39.67
CA GLY A 47 -37.94 14.46 -39.20
C GLY A 47 -37.41 13.19 -39.88
N LEU A 48 -36.09 13.15 -40.08
CA LEU A 48 -35.43 12.11 -40.88
C LEU A 48 -35.63 10.70 -40.29
N VAL A 49 -35.55 10.58 -38.97
CA VAL A 49 -35.64 9.29 -38.24
C VAL A 49 -37.06 8.72 -38.34
N SER A 50 -38.07 9.52 -38.02
CA SER A 50 -39.47 9.09 -38.07
C SER A 50 -39.93 8.83 -39.50
N LYS A 51 -39.46 9.60 -40.48
CA LYS A 51 -39.79 9.38 -41.89
C LYS A 51 -39.21 8.07 -42.41
N ALA A 52 -37.99 7.74 -42.01
CA ALA A 52 -37.39 6.45 -42.36
C ALA A 52 -38.18 5.27 -41.78
N LEU A 53 -38.67 5.40 -40.53
CA LEU A 53 -39.55 4.40 -39.92
C LEU A 53 -40.90 4.31 -40.64
N LEU A 54 -41.53 5.44 -40.99
CA LEU A 54 -42.78 5.47 -41.77
C LEU A 54 -42.63 4.72 -43.10
N ASN A 55 -41.54 4.99 -43.83
CA ASN A 55 -41.27 4.32 -45.10
C ASN A 55 -41.11 2.80 -44.94
N ALA A 56 -40.54 2.34 -43.82
CA ALA A 56 -40.37 0.92 -43.53
C ALA A 56 -41.66 0.25 -43.02
N ALA A 57 -42.46 0.95 -42.21
CA ALA A 57 -43.69 0.45 -41.62
C ALA A 57 -44.90 0.45 -42.57
N GLY A 58 -44.91 1.37 -43.55
CA GLY A 58 -46.05 1.64 -44.43
C GLY A 58 -47.02 2.68 -43.86
N ASP A 59 -47.80 3.33 -44.74
CA ASP A 59 -48.68 4.47 -44.39
C ASP A 59 -49.78 4.14 -43.36
N GLN A 60 -50.05 2.85 -43.14
CA GLN A 60 -51.02 2.37 -42.15
C GLN A 60 -50.65 2.83 -40.73
N ILE A 61 -49.35 2.93 -40.40
CA ILE A 61 -48.91 3.38 -39.07
C ILE A 61 -49.28 4.84 -38.80
N GLN A 62 -49.24 5.69 -39.83
CA GLN A 62 -49.66 7.09 -39.71
C GLN A 62 -51.17 7.16 -39.51
N SER A 63 -51.92 6.35 -40.26
CA SER A 63 -53.39 6.31 -40.16
C SER A 63 -53.85 5.85 -38.77
N GLU A 64 -53.19 4.82 -38.22
CA GLU A 64 -53.48 4.31 -36.88
C GLU A 64 -53.19 5.37 -35.80
N ILE A 65 -51.99 5.96 -35.83
CA ILE A 65 -51.59 6.88 -34.77
C ILE A 65 -52.39 8.18 -34.80
N SER A 66 -52.73 8.70 -35.98
CA SER A 66 -53.59 9.88 -36.12
C SER A 66 -55.02 9.63 -35.66
N ALA A 67 -55.54 8.40 -35.82
CA ALA A 67 -56.87 8.03 -35.33
C ALA A 67 -56.91 7.86 -33.81
N LYS A 68 -55.86 7.26 -33.21
CA LYS A 68 -55.78 7.03 -31.77
C LYS A 68 -55.40 8.27 -30.96
N TYR A 69 -54.60 9.15 -31.54
CA TYR A 69 -54.03 10.32 -30.87
C TYR A 69 -54.21 11.58 -31.75
N PRO A 70 -55.45 12.00 -32.04
CA PRO A 70 -55.74 13.10 -32.98
C PRO A 70 -55.14 14.44 -32.53
N ASP A 71 -54.95 14.63 -31.23
CA ASP A 71 -54.38 15.86 -30.67
C ASP A 71 -52.85 15.83 -30.53
N GLY A 72 -52.22 14.69 -30.80
CA GLY A 72 -50.80 14.43 -30.57
C GLY A 72 -50.49 13.98 -29.14
N VAL A 73 -49.25 14.19 -28.70
CA VAL A 73 -48.78 13.87 -27.34
C VAL A 73 -47.99 15.02 -26.73
N ALA A 74 -48.06 15.15 -25.40
CA ALA A 74 -47.19 16.07 -24.67
C ALA A 74 -45.75 15.53 -24.58
N CYS A 75 -44.81 16.40 -24.18
CA CYS A 75 -43.44 15.96 -23.87
C CYS A 75 -43.46 14.95 -22.72
N GLY A 76 -42.80 13.79 -22.91
CA GLY A 76 -42.77 12.75 -21.89
C GLY A 76 -43.88 11.70 -22.01
N GLU A 77 -44.90 11.93 -22.84
CA GLU A 77 -45.96 10.96 -23.12
C GLU A 77 -45.59 10.03 -24.28
N LEU A 78 -46.26 8.87 -24.33
CA LEU A 78 -46.08 7.85 -25.34
C LEU A 78 -47.39 7.59 -26.08
N ALA A 79 -47.32 7.59 -27.41
CA ALA A 79 -48.38 7.10 -28.28
C ALA A 79 -48.00 5.73 -28.81
N ILE A 80 -48.95 4.78 -28.89
CA ILE A 80 -48.65 3.38 -29.23
C ILE A 80 -49.43 2.96 -30.47
N SER A 81 -48.71 2.42 -31.46
CA SER A 81 -49.27 1.80 -32.67
C SER A 81 -48.77 0.35 -32.85
N GLY A 82 -49.34 -0.36 -33.82
CA GLY A 82 -48.78 -1.62 -34.31
C GLY A 82 -47.50 -1.40 -35.13
N GLY A 83 -46.68 -2.44 -35.27
CA GLY A 83 -45.46 -2.38 -36.10
C GLY A 83 -45.70 -2.39 -37.61
N HIS A 84 -46.89 -2.82 -38.07
CA HIS A 84 -47.22 -2.98 -39.49
C HIS A 84 -46.18 -3.80 -40.26
N ASN A 85 -45.50 -3.21 -41.26
CA ASN A 85 -44.48 -3.91 -42.06
C ASN A 85 -43.12 -4.02 -41.35
N LEU A 86 -42.97 -3.50 -40.13
CA LEU A 86 -41.76 -3.68 -39.32
C LEU A 86 -41.72 -5.09 -38.71
N TYR A 87 -40.53 -5.51 -38.27
CA TYR A 87 -40.35 -6.78 -37.56
C TYR A 87 -40.82 -6.76 -36.09
N CYS A 88 -41.18 -5.60 -35.56
CA CYS A 88 -41.66 -5.44 -34.18
C CYS A 88 -43.19 -5.52 -34.11
N ALA A 89 -43.72 -5.89 -32.95
CA ALA A 89 -45.16 -5.93 -32.74
C ALA A 89 -45.74 -4.53 -32.49
N LEU A 90 -44.99 -3.68 -31.78
CA LEU A 90 -45.45 -2.36 -31.34
C LEU A 90 -44.41 -1.27 -31.62
N VAL A 91 -44.89 -0.05 -31.89
CA VAL A 91 -44.06 1.15 -31.95
C VAL A 91 -44.49 2.15 -30.88
N PHE A 92 -43.54 2.60 -30.06
CA PHE A 92 -43.76 3.64 -29.06
C PHE A 92 -43.28 4.98 -29.62
N HIS A 93 -44.21 5.87 -29.91
CA HIS A 93 -43.93 7.19 -30.45
C HIS A 93 -43.85 8.23 -29.33
N CYS A 94 -42.81 9.04 -29.34
CA CYS A 94 -42.59 10.10 -28.37
C CYS A 94 -42.22 11.43 -29.04
N PHE A 95 -42.36 12.52 -28.29
CA PHE A 95 -42.00 13.86 -28.73
C PHE A 95 -40.96 14.49 -27.79
N LEU A 96 -39.87 14.99 -28.38
CA LEU A 96 -38.79 15.71 -27.70
C LEU A 96 -38.76 17.17 -28.15
N LYS A 97 -38.74 18.11 -27.20
CA LYS A 97 -38.43 19.52 -27.48
C LYS A 97 -36.97 19.69 -27.90
N ARG A 98 -36.68 20.79 -28.60
CA ARG A 98 -35.32 21.14 -29.02
C ARG A 98 -34.48 21.52 -27.81
N TRP A 99 -33.24 21.03 -27.79
CA TRP A 99 -32.25 21.38 -26.78
C TRP A 99 -31.75 22.82 -26.98
N THR A 100 -31.73 23.59 -25.89
CA THR A 100 -31.02 24.85 -25.75
C THR A 100 -30.22 24.83 -24.46
N GLU A 101 -29.07 25.51 -24.43
CA GLU A 101 -28.24 25.62 -23.21
C GLU A 101 -29.05 26.17 -22.02
N SER A 102 -30.02 27.06 -22.28
CA SER A 102 -30.90 27.66 -21.27
C SER A 102 -31.99 26.73 -20.72
N ASP A 103 -32.31 25.60 -21.37
CA ASP A 103 -33.37 24.67 -20.97
C ASP A 103 -32.84 23.25 -20.71
N LYS A 104 -31.55 23.14 -20.40
CA LYS A 104 -30.84 21.86 -20.24
C LYS A 104 -31.49 20.95 -19.19
N ASP A 105 -31.86 21.48 -18.03
CA ASP A 105 -32.44 20.70 -16.92
C ASP A 105 -33.81 20.14 -17.28
N ASN A 106 -34.60 20.86 -18.07
CA ASN A 106 -35.90 20.42 -18.54
C ASN A 106 -35.76 19.36 -19.65
N ALA A 107 -34.82 19.56 -20.58
CA ALA A 107 -34.48 18.60 -21.62
C ALA A 107 -34.01 17.25 -21.03
N GLU A 108 -33.21 17.29 -19.96
CA GLU A 108 -32.81 16.11 -19.19
C GLU A 108 -34.02 15.38 -18.60
N LYS A 109 -34.91 16.11 -17.91
CA LYS A 109 -36.12 15.54 -17.30
C LYS A 109 -37.01 14.86 -18.33
N VAL A 110 -37.24 15.51 -19.49
CA VAL A 110 -38.09 14.96 -20.54
C VAL A 110 -37.47 13.71 -21.15
N LEU A 111 -36.18 13.71 -21.49
CA LEU A 111 -35.52 12.52 -22.05
C LEU A 111 -35.51 11.36 -21.04
N LYS A 112 -35.21 11.64 -19.77
CA LYS A 112 -35.31 10.65 -18.68
C LYS A 112 -36.71 10.08 -18.56
N GLN A 113 -37.72 10.94 -18.60
CA GLN A 113 -39.13 10.54 -18.53
C GLN A 113 -39.54 9.63 -19.70
N ILE A 114 -39.13 9.94 -20.93
CA ILE A 114 -39.46 9.13 -22.12
C ILE A 114 -38.86 7.73 -22.02
N VAL A 115 -37.57 7.62 -21.72
CA VAL A 115 -36.90 6.32 -21.63
C VAL A 115 -37.50 5.50 -20.49
N THR A 116 -37.70 6.12 -19.32
CA THR A 116 -38.28 5.44 -18.15
C THR A 116 -39.73 5.00 -18.42
N SER A 117 -40.56 5.87 -19.01
CA SER A 117 -41.95 5.53 -19.33
C SER A 117 -42.04 4.43 -20.38
N SER A 118 -41.10 4.41 -21.34
CA SER A 118 -41.06 3.35 -22.36
C SER A 118 -40.73 2.00 -21.74
N LEU A 119 -39.75 1.95 -20.83
CA LEU A 119 -39.38 0.71 -20.12
C LEU A 119 -40.51 0.24 -19.19
N LYS A 120 -41.17 1.16 -18.48
CA LYS A 120 -42.33 0.83 -17.63
C LYS A 120 -43.54 0.36 -18.42
N GLU A 121 -43.91 1.05 -19.50
CA GLU A 121 -45.01 0.63 -20.36
C GLU A 121 -44.75 -0.77 -20.95
N ALA A 122 -43.53 -1.00 -21.44
CA ALA A 122 -43.10 -2.30 -21.95
C ALA A 122 -43.19 -3.41 -20.88
N HIS A 123 -42.73 -3.13 -19.66
CA HIS A 123 -42.69 -4.10 -18.57
C HIS A 123 -44.06 -4.35 -17.93
N GLU A 124 -44.74 -3.29 -17.50
CA GLU A 124 -45.90 -3.35 -16.61
C GLU A 124 -47.21 -3.57 -17.37
N LYS A 125 -47.32 -3.07 -18.61
CA LYS A 125 -48.59 -3.07 -19.36
C LYS A 125 -48.58 -3.94 -20.61
N ARG A 126 -47.42 -4.11 -21.24
CA ARG A 126 -47.30 -4.88 -22.50
C ARG A 126 -46.69 -6.26 -22.31
N ASP A 127 -46.00 -6.50 -21.19
CA ASP A 127 -45.35 -7.76 -20.85
C ASP A 127 -44.44 -8.29 -21.99
N VAL A 128 -43.65 -7.38 -22.57
CA VAL A 128 -42.73 -7.70 -23.68
C VAL A 128 -41.33 -8.00 -23.19
N GLN A 129 -40.54 -8.72 -23.99
CA GLN A 129 -39.19 -9.15 -23.61
C GLN A 129 -38.08 -8.28 -24.19
N SER A 130 -38.35 -7.52 -25.26
CA SER A 130 -37.32 -6.77 -25.95
C SER A 130 -37.78 -5.41 -26.48
N ILE A 131 -36.90 -4.41 -26.37
CA ILE A 131 -37.18 -3.03 -26.78
C ILE A 131 -35.96 -2.37 -27.40
N THR A 132 -36.17 -1.71 -28.53
CA THR A 132 -35.13 -0.99 -29.28
C THR A 132 -35.35 0.51 -29.17
N PHE A 133 -34.29 1.25 -28.81
CA PHE A 133 -34.23 2.70 -28.83
C PHE A 133 -33.20 3.20 -29.86
N PRO A 134 -33.52 4.25 -30.62
CA PRO A 134 -32.51 5.04 -31.33
C PRO A 134 -31.76 5.96 -30.35
N ALA A 135 -30.73 6.66 -30.84
CA ALA A 135 -30.09 7.77 -30.11
C ALA A 135 -31.06 8.96 -29.97
N LEU A 136 -31.95 8.90 -28.97
CA LEU A 136 -33.02 9.88 -28.78
C LEU A 136 -32.47 11.31 -28.61
N GLY A 137 -33.00 12.25 -29.40
CA GLY A 137 -32.63 13.67 -29.33
C GLY A 137 -31.44 14.10 -30.19
N ARG A 138 -30.75 13.17 -30.88
CA ARG A 138 -29.57 13.46 -31.74
C ARG A 138 -29.85 14.08 -33.10
N GLY A 139 -31.12 14.16 -33.52
CA GLY A 139 -31.52 14.81 -34.77
C GLY A 139 -31.84 16.29 -34.60
N PHE A 140 -33.05 16.68 -35.04
CA PHE A 140 -33.55 18.07 -34.96
C PHE A 140 -33.47 18.69 -33.55
N SER A 141 -33.52 17.87 -32.51
CA SER A 141 -33.47 18.31 -31.12
C SER A 141 -32.06 18.64 -30.61
N ASN A 142 -30.99 18.32 -31.36
CA ASN A 142 -29.59 18.75 -31.14
C ASN A 142 -29.01 18.47 -29.73
N PHE A 143 -29.30 17.32 -29.14
CA PHE A 143 -28.71 16.91 -27.85
C PHE A 143 -27.23 16.53 -28.04
N LYS A 144 -26.39 16.81 -27.03
CA LYS A 144 -25.00 16.36 -26.99
C LYS A 144 -24.93 14.84 -26.87
N ALA A 145 -24.07 14.18 -27.66
CA ALA A 145 -24.05 12.72 -27.77
C ALA A 145 -23.68 11.99 -26.47
N ASP A 146 -22.67 12.50 -25.76
CA ASP A 146 -22.20 11.94 -24.49
C ASP A 146 -23.28 12.02 -23.40
N PHE A 147 -24.02 13.12 -23.36
CA PHE A 147 -25.12 13.36 -22.44
C PHE A 147 -26.26 12.35 -22.68
N VAL A 148 -26.67 12.16 -23.94
CA VAL A 148 -27.73 11.20 -24.30
C VAL A 148 -27.32 9.78 -23.94
N ALA A 149 -26.09 9.37 -24.28
CA ALA A 149 -25.57 8.05 -23.96
C ALA A 149 -25.62 7.78 -22.45
N LYS A 150 -25.01 8.65 -21.64
CA LYS A 150 -24.99 8.55 -20.17
C LYS A 150 -26.40 8.46 -19.58
N LEU A 151 -27.31 9.34 -20.03
CA LEU A 151 -28.66 9.40 -19.49
C LEU A 151 -29.48 8.15 -19.84
N MET A 152 -29.41 7.67 -21.08
CA MET A 152 -30.13 6.47 -21.50
C MET A 152 -29.65 5.22 -20.75
N PHE A 153 -28.33 5.05 -20.58
CA PHE A 153 -27.78 3.97 -19.74
C PHE A 153 -28.18 4.11 -18.26
N GLN A 154 -28.22 5.34 -17.73
CA GLN A 154 -28.69 5.59 -16.37
C GLN A 154 -30.17 5.21 -16.21
N CYS A 155 -31.02 5.55 -17.18
CA CYS A 155 -32.45 5.19 -17.13
C CYS A 155 -32.68 3.67 -17.08
N VAL A 156 -31.86 2.89 -17.80
CA VAL A 156 -31.92 1.42 -17.72
C VAL A 156 -31.54 0.92 -16.32
N THR A 157 -30.52 1.53 -15.72
CA THR A 157 -30.06 1.20 -14.36
C THR A 157 -31.16 1.55 -13.34
N ASP A 158 -31.66 2.79 -13.36
CA ASP A 158 -32.72 3.28 -12.48
C ASP A 158 -34.00 2.44 -12.62
N PHE A 159 -34.38 2.10 -13.86
CA PHE A 159 -35.54 1.26 -14.13
C PHE A 159 -35.41 -0.07 -13.41
N GLN A 160 -34.31 -0.78 -13.62
CA GLN A 160 -34.09 -2.08 -13.00
C GLN A 160 -34.01 -2.02 -11.47
N GLU A 161 -33.44 -0.97 -10.90
CA GLU A 161 -33.37 -0.77 -9.46
C GLU A 161 -34.73 -0.42 -8.84
N SER A 162 -35.62 0.20 -9.62
CA SER A 162 -36.97 0.55 -9.16
C SER A 162 -37.94 -0.64 -9.09
N LEU A 163 -37.60 -1.79 -9.69
CA LEU A 163 -38.47 -2.96 -9.73
C LEU A 163 -38.34 -3.80 -8.46
N SER A 164 -39.49 -4.23 -7.93
CA SER A 164 -39.56 -5.21 -6.83
C SER A 164 -39.55 -6.66 -7.31
N THR A 165 -39.79 -6.89 -8.61
CA THR A 165 -39.83 -8.20 -9.27
C THR A 165 -38.87 -8.21 -10.45
N GLU A 166 -38.58 -9.41 -11.00
CA GLU A 166 -37.75 -9.47 -12.20
C GLU A 166 -38.38 -8.69 -13.38
N PRO A 167 -37.59 -7.95 -14.16
CA PRO A 167 -38.09 -7.29 -15.36
C PRO A 167 -38.51 -8.32 -16.39
N THR A 168 -39.65 -8.10 -17.04
CA THR A 168 -40.12 -8.90 -18.19
C THR A 168 -39.31 -8.53 -19.44
N VAL A 169 -38.93 -7.26 -19.57
CA VAL A 169 -37.96 -6.77 -20.56
C VAL A 169 -36.56 -7.34 -20.23
N LYS A 170 -36.07 -8.25 -21.07
CA LYS A 170 -34.76 -8.91 -20.94
C LYS A 170 -33.72 -8.42 -21.96
N ASP A 171 -34.11 -7.82 -23.09
CA ASP A 171 -33.20 -7.36 -24.15
C ASP A 171 -33.49 -5.90 -24.56
N ILE A 172 -32.60 -4.98 -24.20
CA ILE A 172 -32.66 -3.57 -24.59
C ILE A 172 -31.59 -3.30 -25.64
N ARG A 173 -31.95 -2.70 -26.77
CA ARG A 173 -31.00 -2.35 -27.84
C ARG A 173 -30.95 -0.85 -28.08
N PHE A 174 -29.78 -0.25 -27.96
CA PHE A 174 -29.47 1.09 -28.42
C PHE A 174 -28.92 0.99 -29.84
N VAL A 175 -29.73 1.35 -30.84
CA VAL A 175 -29.33 1.27 -32.25
C VAL A 175 -29.01 2.65 -32.80
N ILE A 176 -27.74 2.85 -33.12
CA ILE A 176 -27.18 4.14 -33.47
C ILE A 176 -26.97 4.21 -34.98
N TYR A 177 -27.46 5.28 -35.60
CA TYR A 177 -27.33 5.49 -37.03
C TYR A 177 -25.85 5.56 -37.44
N PRO A 178 -25.37 4.78 -38.43
CA PRO A 178 -23.96 4.76 -38.81
C PRO A 178 -23.37 6.12 -39.20
N GLY A 179 -24.19 7.03 -39.74
CA GLY A 179 -23.74 8.38 -40.12
C GLY A 179 -23.66 9.39 -38.97
N ASP A 180 -24.02 9.02 -37.74
CA ASP A 180 -23.83 9.84 -36.53
C ASP A 180 -22.63 9.31 -35.73
N GLU A 181 -21.42 9.53 -36.26
CA GLU A 181 -20.17 9.03 -35.69
C GLU A 181 -19.98 9.45 -34.22
N GLU A 182 -20.35 10.70 -33.88
CA GLU A 182 -20.29 11.23 -32.52
C GLU A 182 -21.18 10.41 -31.55
N ALA A 183 -22.40 10.06 -31.96
CA ALA A 183 -23.26 9.20 -31.16
C ALA A 183 -22.76 7.76 -31.10
N VAL A 184 -22.21 7.23 -32.20
CA VAL A 184 -21.62 5.87 -32.21
C VAL A 184 -20.49 5.79 -31.19
N GLU A 185 -19.56 6.75 -31.22
CA GLU A 185 -18.45 6.83 -30.26
C GLU A 185 -18.95 7.00 -28.83
N ALA A 186 -19.88 7.94 -28.58
CA ALA A 186 -20.40 8.21 -27.25
C ALA A 186 -21.08 6.99 -26.61
N PHE A 187 -21.91 6.26 -27.36
CA PHE A 187 -22.59 5.07 -26.85
C PHE A 187 -21.62 3.89 -26.67
N ILE A 188 -20.63 3.72 -27.56
CA ILE A 188 -19.58 2.71 -27.38
C ILE A 188 -18.76 3.05 -26.13
N GLU A 189 -18.36 4.30 -25.94
CA GLU A 189 -17.53 4.70 -24.80
C GLU A 189 -18.31 4.57 -23.48
N GLU A 190 -19.56 5.03 -23.42
CA GLU A 190 -20.41 4.83 -22.24
C GLU A 190 -20.64 3.33 -21.97
N SER A 191 -20.81 2.51 -23.02
CA SER A 191 -20.95 1.06 -22.86
C SER A 191 -19.68 0.42 -22.28
N LYS A 192 -18.49 0.90 -22.65
CA LYS A 192 -17.21 0.48 -22.04
C LYS A 192 -17.14 0.91 -20.60
N GLN A 193 -17.50 2.16 -20.27
CA GLN A 193 -17.53 2.66 -18.89
C GLN A 193 -18.53 1.87 -18.03
N ARG A 194 -19.69 1.48 -18.57
CA ARG A 194 -20.70 0.68 -17.88
C ARG A 194 -20.36 -0.82 -17.80
N SER A 195 -19.64 -1.37 -18.80
CA SER A 195 -19.00 -2.70 -18.71
C SER A 195 -18.03 -2.79 -17.55
N GLN A 196 -17.42 -1.66 -17.21
CA GLN A 196 -16.52 -1.54 -16.07
C GLN A 196 -17.28 -1.38 -14.74
N ASN A 197 -18.56 -1.00 -14.78
CA ASN A 197 -19.43 -0.73 -13.62
C ASN A 197 -20.51 -1.82 -13.34
N VAL A 198 -20.74 -2.79 -14.22
CA VAL A 198 -21.45 -4.05 -13.85
C VAL A 198 -20.43 -5.09 -13.43
N VAL A 199 -20.28 -5.31 -12.14
CA VAL A 199 -19.26 -6.22 -11.60
C VAL A 199 -19.95 -7.37 -10.86
N PRO A 200 -20.02 -8.59 -11.44
CA PRO A 200 -19.73 -9.78 -10.67
C PRO A 200 -18.30 -9.60 -10.14
N THR A 201 -18.07 -9.76 -8.83
CA THR A 201 -16.73 -9.69 -8.23
C THR A 201 -15.80 -10.61 -9.00
N MET A 202 -14.96 -10.04 -9.85
CA MET A 202 -14.03 -10.80 -10.68
C MET A 202 -12.74 -10.88 -9.88
N GLU A 203 -12.64 -11.96 -9.10
CA GLU A 203 -11.51 -12.24 -8.23
C GLU A 203 -10.50 -13.13 -8.95
N TYR A 204 -9.23 -12.77 -8.84
CA TYR A 204 -8.12 -13.60 -9.27
C TYR A 204 -7.23 -13.91 -8.09
N SER A 205 -7.31 -15.13 -7.60
CA SER A 205 -6.54 -15.59 -6.46
C SER A 205 -5.35 -16.44 -6.89
N ILE A 206 -4.24 -16.28 -6.19
CA ILE A 206 -3.12 -17.20 -6.18
C ILE A 206 -2.82 -17.56 -4.72
N ASP A 207 -2.48 -18.83 -4.49
CA ASP A 207 -2.03 -19.27 -3.18
C ASP A 207 -0.49 -19.15 -3.13
N ILE A 208 0.01 -18.50 -2.08
CA ILE A 208 1.44 -18.34 -1.80
C ILE A 208 1.67 -18.95 -0.41
N GLY A 209 2.05 -20.23 -0.40
CA GLY A 209 2.05 -21.02 0.84
C GLY A 209 0.62 -21.23 1.36
N ASN A 210 0.38 -20.88 2.62
CA ASN A 210 -0.93 -20.89 3.28
C ASN A 210 -1.72 -19.57 3.13
N VAL A 211 -1.15 -18.56 2.45
CA VAL A 211 -1.78 -17.24 2.29
C VAL A 211 -2.37 -17.12 0.90
N LYS A 212 -3.64 -16.70 0.84
CA LYS A 212 -4.34 -16.42 -0.40
C LYS A 212 -4.18 -14.95 -0.79
N PHE A 213 -3.53 -14.69 -1.91
CA PHE A 213 -3.46 -13.35 -2.50
C PHE A 213 -4.48 -13.19 -3.61
N THR A 214 -5.43 -12.27 -3.46
CA THR A 214 -6.57 -12.07 -4.36
C THR A 214 -6.59 -10.67 -4.95
N LEU A 215 -6.55 -10.57 -6.27
CA LEU A 215 -6.89 -9.33 -6.99
C LEU A 215 -8.39 -9.23 -7.14
N VAL A 216 -8.97 -8.20 -6.54
CA VAL A 216 -10.40 -7.94 -6.52
C VAL A 216 -10.71 -6.72 -7.38
N ARG A 217 -11.68 -6.85 -8.28
CA ARG A 217 -12.29 -5.68 -8.92
C ARG A 217 -13.44 -5.20 -8.04
N GLY A 218 -13.25 -4.11 -7.29
CA GLY A 218 -14.22 -3.69 -6.28
C GLY A 218 -13.81 -2.41 -5.55
N SER A 219 -14.57 -2.01 -4.55
CA SER A 219 -14.27 -0.83 -3.71
C SER A 219 -13.65 -1.26 -2.38
N LEU A 220 -12.62 -0.54 -1.94
CA LEU A 220 -11.97 -0.73 -0.62
C LEU A 220 -12.93 -0.50 0.54
N THR A 221 -13.97 0.33 0.35
CA THR A 221 -15.00 0.59 1.38
C THR A 221 -15.98 -0.58 1.55
N LYS A 222 -15.92 -1.58 0.67
CA LYS A 222 -16.80 -2.75 0.67
C LYS A 222 -16.07 -4.07 0.87
N GLN A 223 -14.75 -4.10 0.67
CA GLN A 223 -13.96 -5.31 0.84
C GLN A 223 -13.84 -5.66 2.31
N VAL A 224 -14.45 -6.76 2.75
CA VAL A 224 -14.35 -7.22 4.14
C VAL A 224 -12.95 -7.78 4.41
N CYS A 225 -12.29 -7.24 5.43
CA CYS A 225 -10.97 -7.67 5.91
C CYS A 225 -10.72 -7.16 7.34
N ASP A 226 -9.61 -7.51 7.98
CA ASP A 226 -9.25 -6.94 9.29
C ASP A 226 -8.63 -5.55 9.15
N VAL A 227 -7.81 -5.34 8.11
CA VAL A 227 -7.04 -4.10 7.89
C VAL A 227 -7.27 -3.56 6.49
N VAL A 228 -7.61 -2.28 6.38
CA VAL A 228 -7.60 -1.53 5.12
C VAL A 228 -6.36 -0.66 5.04
N VAL A 229 -5.62 -0.74 3.93
CA VAL A 229 -4.47 0.12 3.64
C VAL A 229 -4.95 1.33 2.86
N ASN A 230 -4.53 2.52 3.29
CA ASN A 230 -4.84 3.79 2.65
C ASN A 230 -3.56 4.53 2.25
N GLU A 231 -3.44 4.89 0.97
CA GLU A 231 -2.44 5.87 0.53
C GLU A 231 -2.96 7.29 0.74
N THR A 232 -2.25 8.06 1.57
CA THR A 232 -2.50 9.49 1.82
C THR A 232 -1.36 10.36 1.29
N LEU A 233 -1.59 11.67 1.26
CA LEU A 233 -0.50 12.63 1.16
C LEU A 233 0.37 12.64 2.43
N GLU A 234 1.61 13.10 2.26
CA GLU A 234 2.57 13.23 3.37
C GLU A 234 2.05 14.14 4.47
N ASN A 235 1.25 15.15 4.16
CA ASN A 235 0.61 16.04 5.15
C ASN A 235 -0.70 15.47 5.73
N LEU A 236 -0.97 14.18 5.53
CA LEU A 236 -2.17 13.47 5.99
C LEU A 236 -3.49 14.01 5.42
N ASP A 237 -3.43 14.80 4.34
CA ASP A 237 -4.62 15.33 3.68
C ASP A 237 -5.30 14.24 2.84
N MET A 238 -6.28 13.60 3.46
CA MET A 238 -7.14 12.60 2.83
C MET A 238 -8.12 13.19 1.82
N SER A 239 -8.27 14.52 1.75
CA SER A 239 -9.18 15.21 0.83
C SER A 239 -8.60 15.43 -0.57
N LYS A 240 -7.41 14.92 -0.88
CA LYS A 240 -6.80 15.09 -2.21
C LYS A 240 -6.76 13.80 -3.01
N SER A 241 -6.55 12.66 -2.36
CA SER A 241 -6.50 11.36 -3.03
C SER A 241 -7.94 10.88 -3.29
N PRO A 242 -8.32 10.54 -4.54
CA PRO A 242 -9.66 10.04 -4.85
C PRO A 242 -10.06 8.86 -3.96
N MET A 243 -9.14 7.95 -3.71
CA MET A 243 -9.33 6.79 -2.85
C MET A 243 -9.42 7.16 -1.36
N SER A 244 -8.54 8.04 -0.85
CA SER A 244 -8.65 8.51 0.54
C SER A 244 -9.95 9.27 0.79
N LYS A 245 -10.46 10.01 -0.21
CA LYS A 245 -11.77 10.67 -0.13
C LYS A 245 -12.89 9.66 0.00
N GLU A 246 -12.86 8.59 -0.80
CA GLU A 246 -13.86 7.53 -0.75
C GLU A 246 -13.87 6.85 0.64
N LEU A 247 -12.69 6.56 1.18
CA LEU A 247 -12.54 6.01 2.54
C LEU A 247 -13.05 6.98 3.61
N CYS A 248 -12.70 8.27 3.55
CA CYS A 248 -13.23 9.29 4.46
C CYS A 248 -14.76 9.44 4.37
N ALA A 249 -15.32 9.36 3.16
CA ALA A 249 -16.76 9.46 2.96
C ALA A 249 -17.50 8.27 3.60
N ALA A 250 -16.92 7.06 3.51
CA ALA A 250 -17.49 5.87 4.12
C ALA A 250 -17.27 5.77 5.64
N ALA A 251 -16.10 6.19 6.12
CA ALA A 251 -15.72 6.07 7.53
C ALA A 251 -16.15 7.26 8.42
N GLY A 252 -16.71 8.31 7.80
CA GLY A 252 -17.03 9.55 8.48
C GLY A 252 -15.81 10.40 8.85
N PRO A 253 -16.01 11.61 9.41
CA PRO A 253 -14.93 12.53 9.74
C PRO A 253 -13.99 12.01 10.84
N GLY A 254 -14.44 11.04 11.65
CA GLY A 254 -13.67 10.46 12.75
C GLY A 254 -12.35 9.83 12.31
N LEU A 255 -12.31 9.23 11.11
CA LEU A 255 -11.10 8.61 10.58
C LEU A 255 -9.99 9.65 10.34
N HIS A 256 -10.32 10.77 9.70
CA HIS A 256 -9.36 11.84 9.44
C HIS A 256 -8.89 12.54 10.73
N LEU A 257 -9.82 12.75 11.68
CA LEU A 257 -9.50 13.35 12.98
C LEU A 257 -8.55 12.45 13.79
N SER A 258 -8.83 11.14 13.86
CA SER A 258 -7.97 10.18 14.54
C SER A 258 -6.58 10.10 13.89
N LEU A 259 -6.52 10.15 12.55
CA LEU A 259 -5.24 10.14 11.84
C LEU A 259 -4.38 11.35 12.20
N LYS A 260 -4.94 12.56 12.18
CA LYS A 260 -4.21 13.77 12.57
C LYS A 260 -3.81 13.77 14.04
N GLN A 261 -4.67 13.27 14.92
CA GLN A 261 -4.39 13.21 16.35
C GLN A 261 -3.25 12.22 16.69
N ASN A 262 -3.17 11.09 15.98
CA ASN A 262 -2.20 10.04 16.27
C ASN A 262 -0.79 10.31 15.70
N VAL A 263 -0.69 11.13 14.65
CA VAL A 263 0.54 11.27 13.83
C VAL A 263 1.08 12.70 13.80
N GLY A 264 0.24 13.70 14.07
CA GLY A 264 0.57 15.12 13.93
C GLY A 264 0.31 15.62 12.50
N ASP A 265 1.22 16.44 11.96
CA ASP A 265 1.02 17.14 10.67
C ASP A 265 1.58 16.41 9.46
N ARG A 266 2.41 15.36 9.64
CA ARG A 266 3.09 14.69 8.53
C ARG A 266 3.43 13.22 8.80
N ILE A 267 3.40 12.40 7.75
CA ILE A 267 3.93 11.03 7.71
C ILE A 267 5.06 10.93 6.67
N GLU A 268 6.09 10.16 7.00
CA GLU A 268 7.23 9.89 6.14
C GLU A 268 6.96 8.74 5.16
N TYR A 269 7.65 8.73 4.03
CA TYR A 269 7.52 7.66 3.05
C TYR A 269 8.02 6.33 3.63
N GLY A 270 7.21 5.27 3.46
CA GLY A 270 7.50 3.95 4.01
C GLY A 270 7.08 3.76 5.47
N HIS A 271 6.71 4.82 6.20
CA HIS A 271 6.14 4.69 7.54
C HIS A 271 4.62 4.51 7.49
N ILE A 272 4.07 3.83 8.50
CA ILE A 272 2.63 3.67 8.68
C ILE A 272 2.09 4.42 9.89
N ALA A 273 0.91 4.98 9.70
CA ALA A 273 0.06 5.45 10.77
C ALA A 273 -1.13 4.51 10.94
N VAL A 274 -1.47 4.21 12.19
CA VAL A 274 -2.57 3.30 12.51
C VAL A 274 -3.71 4.06 13.14
N THR A 275 -4.92 3.83 12.63
CA THR A 275 -6.17 4.30 13.21
C THR A 275 -7.13 3.12 13.38
N GLY A 276 -8.17 3.32 14.21
CA GLY A 276 -9.33 2.42 14.20
C GLY A 276 -10.17 2.60 12.94
N ASN A 277 -11.25 1.85 12.81
CA ASN A 277 -12.11 1.88 11.62
C ASN A 277 -13.07 3.07 11.53
N ALA A 278 -13.31 3.81 12.63
CA ALA A 278 -14.40 4.81 12.68
C ALA A 278 -15.73 4.18 12.21
N ASP A 279 -16.44 4.77 11.24
CA ASP A 279 -17.70 4.21 10.72
C ASP A 279 -17.48 3.16 9.60
N LEU A 280 -16.23 2.80 9.29
CA LEU A 280 -15.89 1.84 8.24
C LEU A 280 -16.16 0.40 8.71
N THR A 281 -17.38 -0.08 8.46
CA THR A 281 -17.87 -1.37 8.98
C THR A 281 -17.18 -2.62 8.40
N ASN A 282 -16.46 -2.50 7.29
CA ASN A 282 -15.82 -3.61 6.61
C ASN A 282 -14.40 -3.94 7.12
N CYS A 283 -13.86 -3.18 8.08
CA CYS A 283 -12.57 -3.49 8.71
C CYS A 283 -12.49 -3.13 10.20
N LYS A 284 -11.38 -3.53 10.86
CA LYS A 284 -11.08 -3.22 12.26
C LYS A 284 -10.14 -2.01 12.39
N ASN A 285 -9.08 -1.98 11.57
CA ASN A 285 -8.09 -0.91 11.55
C ASN A 285 -7.86 -0.37 10.13
N VAL A 286 -7.38 0.87 10.04
CA VAL A 286 -6.88 1.47 8.80
C VAL A 286 -5.42 1.85 8.95
N TYR A 287 -4.58 1.39 8.01
CA TYR A 287 -3.15 1.69 7.96
C TYR A 287 -2.88 2.70 6.87
N HIS A 288 -2.43 3.89 7.25
CA HIS A 288 -2.20 5.01 6.36
C HIS A 288 -0.72 5.16 6.07
N GLY A 289 -0.35 5.34 4.80
CA GLY A 289 1.02 5.62 4.39
C GLY A 289 1.08 6.66 3.29
N ALA A 290 2.24 7.28 3.09
CA ALA A 290 2.48 8.19 1.99
C ALA A 290 3.60 7.67 1.08
N LEU A 291 3.55 8.07 -0.19
CA LEU A 291 4.54 7.71 -1.21
C LEU A 291 5.14 8.96 -1.87
N PRO A 292 6.39 8.91 -2.35
CA PRO A 292 7.02 10.02 -3.07
C PRO A 292 6.35 10.28 -4.41
N LEU A 293 6.45 11.50 -4.94
CA LEU A 293 6.02 11.82 -6.30
C LEU A 293 6.95 11.16 -7.32
N PHE A 294 6.37 10.64 -8.41
CA PHE A 294 7.14 10.04 -9.49
C PHE A 294 7.87 11.09 -10.31
N LYS A 295 9.15 10.83 -10.50
CA LYS A 295 10.01 11.41 -11.53
C LYS A 295 10.82 10.24 -12.08
N GLU A 296 11.23 10.30 -13.34
CA GLU A 296 12.00 9.20 -13.93
C GLU A 296 13.28 8.91 -13.11
N SER A 297 13.91 9.96 -12.57
CA SER A 297 15.07 9.86 -11.68
C SER A 297 14.77 9.29 -10.29
N SER A 298 13.51 9.28 -9.84
CA SER A 298 13.08 8.72 -8.54
C SER A 298 12.39 7.36 -8.66
N LYS A 299 12.43 6.71 -9.84
CA LYS A 299 11.80 5.41 -10.09
C LYS A 299 12.18 4.33 -9.07
N ILE A 300 13.46 4.28 -8.68
CA ILE A 300 13.98 3.33 -7.68
C ILE A 300 13.42 3.66 -6.29
N GLU A 301 13.46 4.94 -5.89
CA GLU A 301 12.92 5.44 -4.61
C GLU A 301 11.42 5.15 -4.50
N CYS A 302 10.66 5.37 -5.57
CA CYS A 302 9.22 5.07 -5.66
C CYS A 302 8.93 3.59 -5.45
N ARG A 303 9.72 2.71 -6.09
CA ARG A 303 9.61 1.25 -5.93
C ARG A 303 9.94 0.82 -4.50
N GLN A 304 11.02 1.34 -3.92
CA GLN A 304 11.43 1.06 -2.54
C GLN A 304 10.40 1.54 -1.51
N ALA A 305 9.79 2.70 -1.73
CA ALA A 305 8.79 3.26 -0.83
C ALA A 305 7.54 2.37 -0.73
N ILE A 306 7.05 1.82 -1.84
CA ILE A 306 5.95 0.84 -1.82
C ILE A 306 6.34 -0.39 -1.01
N ILE A 307 7.55 -0.88 -1.23
CA ILE A 307 8.01 -2.11 -0.58
C ILE A 307 8.10 -1.95 0.93
N ILE A 308 8.77 -0.89 1.39
CA ILE A 308 8.92 -0.60 2.82
C ILE A 308 7.54 -0.39 3.46
N PHE A 309 6.67 0.38 2.79
CA PHE A 309 5.32 0.64 3.26
C PHE A 309 4.52 -0.66 3.47
N LEU A 310 4.51 -1.55 2.47
CA LEU A 310 3.78 -2.82 2.59
C LEU A 310 4.39 -3.77 3.61
N MET A 311 5.73 -3.80 3.75
CA MET A 311 6.36 -4.61 4.80
C MET A 311 5.88 -4.17 6.20
N GLN A 312 5.86 -2.87 6.46
CA GLN A 312 5.37 -2.35 7.74
C GLN A 312 3.89 -2.69 7.96
N CYS A 313 3.06 -2.58 6.92
CA CYS A 313 1.65 -2.98 7.00
C CYS A 313 1.47 -4.46 7.39
N PHE A 314 2.20 -5.38 6.75
CA PHE A 314 2.08 -6.80 7.04
C PHE A 314 2.57 -7.14 8.45
N MET A 315 3.74 -6.63 8.83
CA MET A 315 4.29 -6.82 10.17
C MET A 315 3.32 -6.33 11.26
N LYS A 316 2.74 -5.13 11.07
CA LYS A 316 1.84 -4.56 12.07
C LYS A 316 0.52 -5.32 12.17
N ALA A 317 0.00 -5.82 11.05
CA ALA A 317 -1.19 -6.67 11.04
C ALA A 317 -0.97 -7.94 11.86
N ILE A 318 0.20 -8.56 11.73
CA ILE A 318 0.55 -9.79 12.45
C ILE A 318 0.80 -9.55 13.92
N GLU A 319 1.53 -8.49 14.29
CA GLU A 319 1.69 -8.07 15.69
C GLU A 319 0.34 -7.86 16.37
N SER A 320 -0.67 -7.43 15.60
CA SER A 320 -2.03 -7.19 16.07
C SER A 320 -2.94 -8.43 15.98
N GLY A 321 -2.43 -9.57 15.52
CA GLY A 321 -3.18 -10.83 15.39
C GLY A 321 -4.24 -10.82 14.29
N PHE A 322 -4.08 -9.99 13.26
CA PHE A 322 -5.02 -9.90 12.13
C PHE A 322 -4.72 -10.94 11.05
N HIS A 323 -5.78 -11.40 10.37
CA HIS A 323 -5.72 -12.50 9.41
C HIS A 323 -5.97 -12.05 7.97
N SER A 324 -6.38 -10.80 7.77
CA SER A 324 -6.67 -10.29 6.44
C SER A 324 -6.36 -8.81 6.26
N ILE A 325 -5.80 -8.47 5.09
CA ILE A 325 -5.45 -7.10 4.74
C ILE A 325 -5.88 -6.78 3.31
N SER A 326 -6.48 -5.61 3.10
CA SER A 326 -6.87 -5.11 1.79
C SER A 326 -6.11 -3.84 1.46
N LEU A 327 -5.51 -3.78 0.27
CA LEU A 327 -4.75 -2.64 -0.22
C LEU A 327 -5.20 -2.20 -1.62
N PRO A 328 -5.05 -0.91 -1.94
CA PRO A 328 -5.22 -0.38 -3.30
C PRO A 328 -3.99 -0.61 -4.18
N PRO A 329 -4.10 -0.31 -5.49
CA PRO A 329 -2.95 0.12 -6.28
C PRO A 329 -2.26 1.32 -5.64
N LEU A 330 -0.94 1.23 -5.46
CA LEU A 330 -0.15 2.23 -4.73
C LEU A 330 0.66 3.13 -5.68
N GLY A 331 0.64 4.43 -5.41
CA GLY A 331 1.35 5.47 -6.14
C GLY A 331 0.73 5.84 -7.49
N ILE A 332 -0.42 5.25 -7.86
CA ILE A 332 -1.05 5.48 -9.16
C ILE A 332 -1.69 6.87 -9.22
N ASP A 333 -2.52 7.21 -8.23
CA ASP A 333 -3.37 8.41 -8.28
C ASP A 333 -2.53 9.69 -8.22
N LEU A 334 -2.18 10.14 -7.02
CA LEU A 334 -1.55 11.45 -6.82
C LEU A 334 -0.06 11.47 -7.10
N LYS A 335 0.56 10.29 -7.26
CA LYS A 335 2.01 10.16 -7.34
C LYS A 335 2.52 9.91 -8.75
N GLY A 336 1.65 9.55 -9.70
CA GLY A 336 2.00 9.43 -11.11
C GLY A 336 2.81 8.18 -11.45
N TYR A 337 2.70 7.11 -10.66
CA TYR A 337 3.43 5.88 -10.89
C TYR A 337 2.79 5.16 -12.07
N SER A 338 3.61 4.45 -12.86
CA SER A 338 3.03 3.55 -13.87
C SER A 338 2.36 2.36 -13.18
N ALA A 339 1.28 1.86 -13.79
CA ALA A 339 0.62 0.62 -13.39
C ALA A 339 1.62 -0.54 -13.25
N GLU A 340 2.60 -0.59 -14.14
CA GLU A 340 3.64 -1.60 -14.14
C GLU A 340 4.56 -1.51 -12.92
N LEU A 341 5.03 -0.31 -12.57
CA LEU A 341 5.90 -0.12 -11.40
C LEU A 341 5.16 -0.48 -10.11
N SER A 342 3.91 -0.03 -9.97
CA SER A 342 3.09 -0.32 -8.81
C SER A 342 2.80 -1.82 -8.69
N ALA A 343 2.38 -2.47 -9.77
CA ALA A 343 2.10 -3.90 -9.79
C ALA A 343 3.31 -4.74 -9.47
N GLU A 344 4.47 -4.41 -10.05
CA GLU A 344 5.72 -5.13 -9.78
C GLU A 344 6.14 -4.96 -8.32
N ALA A 345 6.09 -3.74 -7.78
CA ALA A 345 6.49 -3.48 -6.39
C ALA A 345 5.57 -4.19 -5.39
N ILE A 346 4.24 -4.10 -5.56
CA ILE A 346 3.26 -4.75 -4.69
C ILE A 346 3.41 -6.28 -4.74
N GLN A 347 3.49 -6.84 -5.94
CA GLN A 347 3.64 -8.29 -6.12
C GLN A 347 4.94 -8.77 -5.46
N TRP A 348 6.04 -8.04 -5.67
CA TRP A 348 7.31 -8.34 -5.04
C TRP A 348 7.19 -8.32 -3.51
N SER A 349 6.58 -7.29 -2.92
CA SER A 349 6.42 -7.16 -1.47
C SER A 349 5.69 -8.36 -0.87
N ILE A 350 4.61 -8.78 -1.52
CA ILE A 350 3.81 -9.92 -1.05
C ILE A 350 4.60 -11.22 -1.16
N ILE A 351 5.22 -11.48 -2.31
CA ILE A 351 5.98 -12.71 -2.53
C ILE A 351 7.18 -12.78 -1.59
N GLU A 352 7.93 -11.70 -1.46
CA GLU A 352 9.10 -11.63 -0.60
C GLU A 352 8.73 -11.94 0.85
N TYR A 353 7.74 -11.20 1.36
CA TYR A 353 7.30 -11.33 2.73
C TYR A 353 6.85 -12.75 3.06
N LEU A 354 6.04 -13.33 2.18
CA LEU A 354 5.47 -14.65 2.36
C LEU A 354 6.50 -15.77 2.12
N SER A 355 7.47 -15.58 1.22
CA SER A 355 8.52 -16.58 0.99
C SER A 355 9.45 -16.74 2.20
N GLY A 356 9.57 -15.70 3.03
CA GLY A 356 10.32 -15.75 4.29
C GLY A 356 9.52 -16.20 5.52
N ASN A 357 8.18 -16.16 5.48
CA ASN A 357 7.33 -16.27 6.68
C ASN A 357 6.02 -17.07 6.49
N CYS A 358 5.84 -17.83 5.41
CA CYS A 358 4.55 -18.48 5.11
C CYS A 358 4.05 -19.42 6.22
N ASP A 359 4.92 -20.18 6.87
CA ASP A 359 4.48 -21.15 7.88
C ASP A 359 4.19 -20.55 9.27
N ASP A 360 4.57 -19.28 9.52
CA ASP A 360 4.48 -18.62 10.84
C ASP A 360 3.71 -17.28 10.82
N THR A 361 2.97 -17.00 9.74
CA THR A 361 2.16 -15.78 9.62
C THR A 361 0.71 -16.02 10.06
N SER A 362 0.14 -15.06 10.80
CA SER A 362 -1.31 -15.04 11.09
C SER A 362 -2.14 -14.52 9.91
N LEU A 363 -1.53 -13.81 8.95
CA LEU A 363 -2.21 -13.35 7.73
C LEU A 363 -2.54 -14.54 6.83
N GLN A 364 -3.82 -14.72 6.52
CA GLN A 364 -4.34 -15.76 5.64
C GLN A 364 -4.83 -15.20 4.30
N ASN A 365 -5.25 -13.93 4.26
CA ASN A 365 -5.82 -13.32 3.06
C ASN A 365 -5.23 -11.93 2.79
N ILE A 366 -4.70 -11.72 1.60
CA ILE A 366 -4.28 -10.41 1.11
C ILE A 366 -5.15 -10.06 -0.10
N TYR A 367 -5.80 -8.90 -0.08
CA TYR A 367 -6.65 -8.43 -1.16
C TYR A 367 -6.02 -7.20 -1.81
N LEU A 368 -5.76 -7.25 -3.11
CA LEU A 368 -5.47 -6.06 -3.89
C LEU A 368 -6.76 -5.61 -4.59
N VAL A 369 -7.32 -4.51 -4.14
CA VAL A 369 -8.65 -4.05 -4.56
C VAL A 369 -8.50 -2.89 -5.54
N VAL A 370 -8.84 -3.15 -6.80
CA VAL A 370 -8.82 -2.14 -7.87
C VAL A 370 -10.23 -1.64 -8.13
N HIS A 371 -10.41 -0.32 -8.03
CA HIS A 371 -11.71 0.32 -8.25
C HIS A 371 -12.31 -0.08 -9.61
N PRO A 372 -13.64 -0.34 -9.70
CA PRO A 372 -14.27 -0.83 -10.93
C PRO A 372 -13.98 0.02 -12.19
N SER A 373 -13.94 1.35 -12.04
CA SER A 373 -13.64 2.30 -13.10
C SER A 373 -12.19 2.28 -13.60
N ALA A 374 -11.27 1.58 -12.93
CA ALA A 374 -9.86 1.47 -13.30
C ALA A 374 -9.58 0.18 -14.09
N GLY A 375 -10.37 -0.11 -15.13
CA GLY A 375 -10.31 -1.36 -15.88
C GLY A 375 -8.93 -1.68 -16.50
N ASN A 376 -8.24 -0.67 -17.04
CA ASN A 376 -6.89 -0.82 -17.58
C ASN A 376 -5.86 -1.17 -16.49
N LEU A 377 -6.03 -0.61 -15.30
CA LEU A 377 -5.19 -0.89 -14.14
C LEU A 377 -5.41 -2.33 -13.67
N PHE A 378 -6.66 -2.76 -13.54
CA PHE A 378 -7.01 -4.14 -13.19
C PHE A 378 -6.39 -5.13 -14.19
N LYS A 379 -6.46 -4.84 -15.50
CA LYS A 379 -5.81 -5.65 -16.54
C LYS A 379 -4.28 -5.71 -16.36
N ALA A 380 -3.63 -4.57 -16.11
CA ALA A 380 -2.17 -4.53 -15.92
C ALA A 380 -1.70 -5.36 -14.72
N PHE A 381 -2.40 -5.23 -13.59
CA PHE A 381 -2.14 -6.04 -12.39
C PHE A 381 -2.42 -7.52 -12.63
N LYS A 382 -3.55 -7.84 -13.26
CA LYS A 382 -3.89 -9.20 -13.67
C LYS A 382 -2.79 -9.81 -14.54
N ASP A 383 -2.40 -9.14 -15.62
CA ASP A 383 -1.41 -9.64 -16.57
C ASP A 383 -0.04 -9.90 -15.91
N LYS A 384 0.37 -9.06 -14.95
CA LYS A 384 1.59 -9.29 -14.15
C LYS A 384 1.46 -10.50 -13.21
N MET A 385 0.35 -10.63 -12.48
CA MET A 385 0.12 -11.78 -11.60
C MET A 385 0.11 -13.12 -12.36
N PHE A 386 -0.50 -13.16 -13.55
CA PHE A 386 -0.63 -14.39 -14.34
C PHE A 386 0.67 -14.85 -15.03
N ARG A 387 1.64 -13.96 -15.27
CA ARG A 387 2.95 -14.37 -15.80
C ARG A 387 3.76 -15.19 -14.79
N TYR A 388 3.62 -14.85 -13.51
CA TYR A 388 4.24 -15.58 -12.41
C TYR A 388 3.57 -16.95 -12.18
N ALA A 389 2.24 -16.98 -12.09
CA ALA A 389 1.47 -18.21 -11.83
C ALA A 389 1.63 -19.30 -12.94
N LYS A 390 1.98 -18.90 -14.17
CA LYS A 390 2.22 -19.82 -15.29
C LYS A 390 3.69 -20.27 -15.43
N GLY A 391 4.58 -19.87 -14.52
CA GLY A 391 6.01 -20.18 -14.60
C GLY A 391 6.71 -19.61 -15.85
N LYS A 392 6.06 -18.69 -16.58
CA LYS A 392 6.58 -18.06 -17.81
C LYS A 392 7.56 -16.92 -17.51
N GLU A 393 7.50 -16.35 -16.31
CA GLU A 393 8.57 -15.56 -15.70
C GLU A 393 9.03 -16.32 -14.45
N LYS A 394 10.29 -16.75 -14.42
CA LYS A 394 10.99 -16.91 -13.15
C LYS A 394 11.38 -15.51 -12.71
N LEU A 395 11.19 -15.18 -11.42
CA LEU A 395 11.68 -13.92 -10.85
C LEU A 395 13.18 -13.83 -11.15
N ASP A 396 13.57 -13.04 -12.15
CA ASP A 396 14.96 -12.91 -12.56
C ASP A 396 15.67 -11.98 -11.57
N LYS A 397 16.07 -12.57 -10.43
CA LYS A 397 16.85 -11.92 -9.37
C LYS A 397 18.11 -11.26 -9.95
N THR A 398 18.63 -11.76 -11.08
CA THR A 398 19.82 -11.26 -11.76
C THR A 398 19.58 -10.03 -12.65
N LEU A 399 18.43 -9.91 -13.33
CA LEU A 399 18.08 -8.71 -14.12
C LEU A 399 17.79 -7.51 -13.21
N ILE A 400 17.17 -7.75 -12.06
CA ILE A 400 16.88 -6.75 -11.03
C ILE A 400 18.15 -6.37 -10.27
N ALA A 401 18.99 -7.34 -9.88
CA ALA A 401 20.31 -7.06 -9.33
C ALA A 401 21.19 -6.29 -10.34
N LYS A 402 21.03 -6.50 -11.65
CA LYS A 402 21.70 -5.70 -12.69
C LYS A 402 21.13 -4.28 -12.77
N SER A 403 19.82 -4.07 -12.69
CA SER A 403 19.20 -2.73 -12.63
C SER A 403 19.57 -1.97 -11.35
N LEU A 404 19.76 -2.67 -10.24
CA LEU A 404 20.24 -2.10 -8.96
C LEU A 404 21.77 -1.92 -8.91
N LYS A 405 22.54 -2.66 -9.74
CA LYS A 405 24.00 -2.54 -9.85
C LYS A 405 24.47 -1.56 -10.92
N LYS A 406 23.63 -1.20 -11.91
CA LYS A 406 24.05 -0.34 -13.04
C LYS A 406 23.98 1.15 -12.77
N GLU A 407 23.32 1.56 -11.69
CA GLU A 407 23.28 2.96 -11.27
C GLU A 407 23.47 2.97 -9.76
N GLU A 408 24.72 3.17 -9.32
CA GLU A 408 24.95 3.59 -7.94
C GLU A 408 24.11 4.86 -7.71
N PRO A 409 23.26 4.88 -6.67
CA PRO A 409 22.15 5.79 -6.59
C PRO A 409 22.60 7.24 -6.34
N PRO A 410 22.02 8.25 -7.01
CA PRO A 410 21.92 9.57 -6.42
C PRO A 410 20.84 9.48 -5.34
N VAL A 411 21.28 9.25 -4.10
CA VAL A 411 20.37 9.15 -2.94
C VAL A 411 19.58 10.46 -2.78
N SER A 412 18.25 10.38 -2.85
CA SER A 412 17.34 11.39 -2.29
C SER A 412 17.40 11.26 -0.76
N ASN A 413 18.38 11.96 -0.19
CA ASN A 413 19.12 11.61 1.04
C ASN A 413 18.64 12.30 2.33
N ASP A 414 17.37 12.68 2.44
CA ASP A 414 16.95 13.47 3.61
C ASP A 414 16.36 12.58 4.72
N ILE A 415 17.27 11.98 5.49
CA ILE A 415 16.96 11.19 6.69
C ILE A 415 16.26 12.10 7.71
N MET A 416 15.28 11.56 8.42
CA MET A 416 14.52 12.30 9.41
C MET A 416 15.04 11.99 10.82
N THR A 417 14.98 12.97 11.73
CA THR A 417 15.26 12.74 13.14
C THR A 417 14.18 11.85 13.76
N PRO A 418 14.53 10.95 14.70
CA PRO A 418 13.55 10.14 15.39
C PRO A 418 12.45 11.01 16.04
N PRO A 419 11.17 10.64 15.94
CA PRO A 419 10.05 11.48 16.34
C PRO A 419 10.03 11.80 17.84
N TYR A 420 10.68 10.95 18.64
CA TYR A 420 10.79 11.14 20.09
C TYR A 420 11.95 12.05 20.50
N TRP A 421 12.75 12.58 19.57
CA TRP A 421 13.78 13.57 19.87
C TRP A 421 13.17 14.91 20.26
N THR A 422 13.85 15.59 21.19
CA THR A 422 13.32 16.77 21.89
C THR A 422 14.24 17.97 21.82
N TYR A 423 15.57 17.78 21.80
CA TYR A 423 16.53 18.88 21.69
C TYR A 423 16.73 19.30 20.25
N PHE A 424 16.97 18.32 19.38
CA PHE A 424 16.79 18.48 17.94
C PHE A 424 15.37 18.03 17.60
N PRO A 425 14.52 18.91 17.04
CA PRO A 425 13.12 18.57 16.81
C PRO A 425 12.95 17.23 16.08
N GLY A 426 12.25 16.29 16.70
CA GLY A 426 11.92 15.00 16.09
C GLY A 426 11.02 15.16 14.86
N GLY A 427 11.09 14.18 13.93
CA GLY A 427 10.29 14.21 12.71
C GLY A 427 10.68 15.35 11.76
N GLN A 428 11.92 15.83 11.83
CA GLN A 428 12.45 16.84 10.91
C GLN A 428 13.59 16.30 10.07
N ARG A 429 13.68 16.83 8.85
CA ARG A 429 14.75 16.57 7.89
C ARG A 429 16.12 16.93 8.48
N LEU A 430 17.02 15.96 8.57
CA LEU A 430 18.38 16.15 9.09
C LEU A 430 19.12 17.27 8.35
N ARG A 431 18.98 17.33 7.01
CA ARG A 431 19.63 18.38 6.22
C ARG A 431 19.13 19.77 6.61
N LYS A 432 17.81 19.91 6.84
CA LYS A 432 17.21 21.17 7.29
C LYS A 432 17.77 21.60 8.65
N LEU A 433 17.86 20.67 9.60
CA LEU A 433 18.40 20.97 10.93
C LEU A 433 19.90 21.32 10.89
N LYS A 434 20.67 20.73 9.98
CA LYS A 434 22.11 21.01 9.84
C LYS A 434 22.41 22.37 9.22
N VAL A 435 21.54 22.89 8.35
CA VAL A 435 21.74 24.21 7.71
C VAL A 435 21.05 25.35 8.47
N ASP A 436 20.14 25.03 9.38
CA ASP A 436 19.49 26.02 10.25
C ASP A 436 20.51 26.57 11.27
N SER A 437 20.79 27.86 11.19
CA SER A 437 21.76 28.56 12.06
C SER A 437 21.43 28.44 13.55
N THR A 438 20.16 28.21 13.89
CA THR A 438 19.67 27.96 15.26
C THR A 438 20.20 26.66 15.84
N PHE A 439 20.43 25.64 15.00
CA PHE A 439 20.89 24.31 15.41
C PHE A 439 22.34 24.03 15.03
N ALA A 440 22.86 24.66 13.97
CA ALA A 440 24.26 24.58 13.60
C ALA A 440 25.20 25.09 14.71
N SER A 441 24.73 26.02 15.55
CA SER A 441 25.45 26.58 16.70
C SER A 441 25.34 25.76 17.99
N LYS A 442 24.47 24.74 18.05
CA LYS A 442 24.08 24.01 19.28
C LYS A 442 25.04 22.88 19.70
N GLY A 443 26.21 22.77 19.08
CA GLY A 443 27.22 21.73 19.33
C GLY A 443 26.96 20.42 18.58
N ALA A 444 27.92 19.48 18.66
CA ALA A 444 27.89 18.24 17.89
C ALA A 444 26.81 17.23 18.35
N PHE A 445 26.41 17.27 19.63
CA PHE A 445 25.41 16.38 20.22
C PHE A 445 24.80 16.97 21.50
N LYS A 446 23.72 16.36 21.98
CA LYS A 446 23.11 16.64 23.29
C LYS A 446 22.70 15.35 24.00
N LEU A 447 22.96 15.30 25.31
CA LEU A 447 22.32 14.34 26.21
C LEU A 447 21.05 14.97 26.80
N VAL A 448 19.92 14.30 26.61
CA VAL A 448 18.60 14.75 27.03
C VAL A 448 18.00 13.79 28.04
N ASP A 449 17.31 14.33 29.04
CA ASP A 449 16.57 13.51 30.00
C ASP A 449 15.44 12.78 29.29
N VAL A 450 15.28 11.50 29.63
CA VAL A 450 14.23 10.66 29.04
C VAL A 450 12.95 10.73 29.88
N GLU A 451 11.81 10.54 29.24
CA GLU A 451 10.53 10.40 29.94
C GLU A 451 10.55 9.23 30.93
N GLN A 452 9.70 9.32 31.96
CA GLN A 452 9.62 8.32 33.02
C GLN A 452 9.38 6.89 32.50
N LYS A 453 8.59 6.74 31.43
CA LYS A 453 8.32 5.44 30.81
C LYS A 453 9.60 4.83 30.22
N THR A 454 10.35 5.60 29.44
CA THR A 454 11.64 5.20 28.85
C THR A 454 12.67 4.90 29.94
N LEU A 455 12.72 5.72 30.99
CA LEU A 455 13.59 5.48 32.14
C LEU A 455 13.28 4.12 32.79
N GLN A 456 12.02 3.82 33.06
CA GLN A 456 11.61 2.53 33.67
C GLN A 456 11.87 1.34 32.74
N ALA A 457 11.63 1.50 31.44
CA ALA A 457 11.93 0.46 30.45
C ALA A 457 13.41 0.09 30.42
N VAL A 458 14.29 1.08 30.34
CA VAL A 458 15.75 0.86 30.37
C VAL A 458 16.20 0.30 31.71
N ARG A 459 15.65 0.79 32.84
CA ARG A 459 15.92 0.23 34.18
C ARG A 459 15.56 -1.24 34.28
N SER A 460 14.36 -1.61 33.84
CA SER A 460 13.87 -2.98 33.82
C SER A 460 14.75 -3.85 32.92
N LEU A 461 15.14 -3.36 31.73
CA LEU A 461 16.01 -4.10 30.83
C LEU A 461 17.38 -4.40 31.45
N VAL A 462 17.99 -3.40 32.10
CA VAL A 462 19.28 -3.58 32.80
C VAL A 462 19.15 -4.63 33.91
N GLN A 463 18.07 -4.58 34.70
CA GLN A 463 17.83 -5.53 35.79
C GLN A 463 17.55 -6.96 35.28
N LYS A 464 16.72 -7.12 34.26
CA LYS A 464 16.37 -8.45 33.71
C LYS A 464 17.52 -9.13 32.98
N THR A 465 18.49 -8.36 32.50
CA THR A 465 19.70 -8.86 31.83
C THR A 465 20.91 -8.95 32.77
N TRP A 466 20.70 -8.66 34.07
CA TRP A 466 21.69 -8.84 35.13
C TRP A 466 21.65 -10.26 35.66
N ASN A 467 22.82 -10.87 35.87
CA ASN A 467 22.96 -12.20 36.42
C ASN A 467 24.00 -12.20 37.55
N GLU A 468 23.51 -12.41 38.78
CA GLU A 468 24.28 -12.34 40.02
C GLU A 468 25.32 -13.48 40.16
N ASP A 469 25.08 -14.61 39.50
CA ASP A 469 26.00 -15.75 39.55
C ASP A 469 27.20 -15.54 38.62
N SER A 470 26.98 -14.88 37.48
CA SER A 470 27.97 -14.82 36.40
C SER A 470 28.92 -13.61 36.44
N PHE A 471 28.58 -12.53 37.16
CA PHE A 471 29.36 -11.28 37.09
C PHE A 471 30.80 -11.41 37.58
N LYS A 472 31.06 -12.35 38.49
CA LYS A 472 32.40 -12.66 39.04
C LYS A 472 33.21 -13.62 38.16
N HIS A 473 32.61 -14.17 37.11
CA HIS A 473 33.21 -15.21 36.30
C HIS A 473 33.82 -14.66 35.01
N GLY A 474 34.93 -15.27 34.59
CA GLY A 474 35.64 -14.95 33.36
C GLY A 474 36.85 -14.04 33.55
N ARG A 475 37.68 -13.95 32.50
CA ARG A 475 38.95 -13.21 32.51
C ARG A 475 38.78 -11.72 32.78
N ASP A 476 37.63 -11.16 32.41
CA ASP A 476 37.36 -9.73 32.51
C ASP A 476 36.77 -9.35 33.88
N ALA A 477 36.35 -10.33 34.69
CA ALA A 477 35.74 -10.10 36.00
C ALA A 477 36.73 -9.88 37.16
N VAL A 478 38.03 -9.90 36.89
CA VAL A 478 39.08 -9.80 37.91
C VAL A 478 38.86 -8.55 38.78
N GLY A 479 38.95 -8.73 40.10
CA GLY A 479 38.74 -7.70 41.13
C GLY A 479 37.27 -7.39 41.46
N LEU A 480 36.29 -7.84 40.66
CA LEU A 480 34.88 -7.54 40.94
C LEU A 480 34.32 -8.31 42.14
N ALA A 481 34.81 -9.54 42.37
CA ALA A 481 34.38 -10.35 43.50
C ALA A 481 34.68 -9.69 44.86
N ASP A 482 35.79 -8.94 44.95
CA ASP A 482 36.27 -8.30 46.17
C ASP A 482 35.39 -7.12 46.60
N LEU A 483 34.65 -6.53 45.65
CA LEU A 483 33.73 -5.42 45.90
C LEU A 483 32.44 -5.85 46.61
N LYS A 484 32.13 -7.15 46.63
CA LYS A 484 30.98 -7.75 47.34
C LYS A 484 29.62 -7.13 47.00
N TYR A 485 29.46 -6.52 45.83
CA TYR A 485 28.15 -6.16 45.28
C TYR A 485 27.48 -7.40 44.68
N ASN A 486 26.16 -7.42 44.55
CA ASN A 486 25.43 -8.52 43.89
C ASN A 486 24.50 -8.02 42.79
N LYS A 487 24.22 -6.71 42.74
CA LYS A 487 23.33 -6.09 41.76
C LYS A 487 23.81 -4.70 41.35
N ILE A 488 23.23 -4.21 40.26
CA ILE A 488 23.41 -2.83 39.81
C ILE A 488 22.10 -2.05 39.91
N LYS A 489 22.20 -0.80 40.34
CA LYS A 489 21.07 0.13 40.45
C LYS A 489 21.28 1.28 39.48
N VAL A 490 20.44 1.33 38.45
CA VAL A 490 20.42 2.44 37.48
C VAL A 490 19.94 3.71 38.17
N THR A 491 20.79 4.72 38.19
CA THR A 491 20.53 6.01 38.82
C THR A 491 19.95 7.01 37.82
N ASP A 492 20.45 7.02 36.59
CA ASP A 492 20.09 8.01 35.57
C ASP A 492 20.19 7.39 34.16
N VAL A 493 19.34 7.85 33.25
CA VAL A 493 19.35 7.45 31.84
C VAL A 493 19.14 8.70 31.00
N LYS A 494 20.09 9.00 30.12
CA LYS A 494 19.98 10.11 29.18
C LYS A 494 20.04 9.59 27.75
N ARG A 495 19.19 10.14 26.88
CA ARG A 495 19.22 9.86 25.44
C ARG A 495 20.23 10.77 24.76
N LEU A 496 21.07 10.19 23.93
CA LEU A 496 21.91 10.91 22.99
C LEU A 496 21.06 11.35 21.80
N GLU A 497 21.11 12.64 21.48
CA GLU A 497 20.64 13.19 20.22
C GLU A 497 21.86 13.76 19.50
N ASN A 498 22.27 13.13 18.40
CA ASN A 498 23.47 13.50 17.63
C ASN A 498 23.14 13.34 16.14
N LEU A 499 22.96 14.48 15.45
CA LEU A 499 22.53 14.52 14.05
C LEU A 499 23.49 13.76 13.12
N ASN A 500 24.80 13.92 13.32
CA ASN A 500 25.80 13.33 12.43
C ASN A 500 25.95 11.82 12.63
N LEU A 501 25.92 11.35 13.88
CA LEU A 501 25.97 9.92 14.16
C LEU A 501 24.69 9.23 13.72
N PHE A 502 23.52 9.84 13.99
CA PHE A 502 22.25 9.27 13.59
C PHE A 502 22.11 9.23 12.07
N GLU A 503 22.56 10.25 11.33
CA GLU A 503 22.55 10.21 9.86
C GLU A 503 23.36 9.04 9.31
N LYS A 504 24.61 8.86 9.77
CA LYS A 504 25.45 7.73 9.34
C LYS A 504 24.79 6.39 9.65
N TYR A 505 24.28 6.25 10.87
CA TYR A 505 23.58 5.05 11.33
C TYR A 505 22.33 4.76 10.50
N ALA A 506 21.47 5.76 10.30
CA ALA A 506 20.24 5.62 9.54
C ALA A 506 20.50 5.35 8.06
N SER A 507 21.54 5.94 7.46
CA SER A 507 21.98 5.60 6.10
C SER A 507 22.42 4.13 6.02
N PHE A 508 23.18 3.65 7.00
CA PHE A 508 23.56 2.24 7.05
C PHE A 508 22.36 1.32 7.24
N ARG A 509 21.42 1.70 8.12
CA ARG A 509 20.15 1.01 8.34
C ARG A 509 19.36 0.87 7.04
N GLN A 510 19.28 1.94 6.23
CA GLN A 510 18.66 1.92 4.90
C GLN A 510 19.39 0.97 3.92
N GLN A 511 20.73 0.93 3.96
CA GLN A 511 21.50 -0.04 3.15
C GLN A 511 21.18 -1.49 3.52
N MET A 512 20.99 -1.78 4.82
CA MET A 512 20.61 -3.11 5.29
C MET A 512 19.21 -3.52 4.81
N PHE A 513 18.25 -2.60 4.84
CA PHE A 513 16.97 -2.84 4.19
C PHE A 513 17.17 -3.14 2.70
N GLY A 514 17.98 -2.36 1.99
CA GLY A 514 18.33 -2.64 0.59
C GLY A 514 18.91 -4.04 0.36
N LYS A 515 19.67 -4.60 1.32
CA LYS A 515 20.16 -5.99 1.23
C LYS A 515 19.05 -7.02 1.42
N VAL A 516 18.16 -6.83 2.39
CA VAL A 516 16.96 -7.66 2.57
C VAL A 516 16.09 -7.61 1.31
N LEU A 517 15.95 -6.43 0.68
CA LEU A 517 15.19 -6.30 -0.56
C LEU A 517 15.83 -6.99 -1.78
N ASN A 518 17.10 -7.33 -1.71
CA ASN A 518 17.83 -7.97 -2.81
C ASN A 518 17.99 -9.48 -2.65
N GLN A 519 17.80 -10.00 -1.44
CA GLN A 519 17.86 -11.42 -1.10
C GLN A 519 16.42 -11.88 -0.89
N SER A 520 15.97 -13.01 -1.46
CA SER A 520 14.54 -13.39 -1.38
C SER A 520 14.09 -14.00 -0.05
N SER A 521 14.67 -13.51 1.04
CA SER A 521 14.42 -13.91 2.40
C SER A 521 14.93 -12.84 3.37
N THR A 522 14.28 -12.70 4.51
CA THR A 522 14.81 -11.96 5.66
C THR A 522 16.13 -12.58 6.15
N PHE A 523 16.93 -11.81 6.89
CA PHE A 523 18.09 -12.40 7.55
C PHE A 523 17.63 -13.34 8.66
N ARG A 524 18.34 -14.46 8.82
CA ARG A 524 18.06 -15.37 9.94
C ARG A 524 18.26 -14.64 11.26
N SER A 525 17.26 -14.72 12.13
CA SER A 525 17.33 -14.15 13.46
C SER A 525 18.32 -14.92 14.34
N PRO A 526 18.85 -14.32 15.43
CA PRO A 526 19.78 -15.01 16.33
C PRO A 526 19.28 -16.39 16.80
N GLU A 527 17.99 -16.56 17.07
CA GLU A 527 17.38 -17.81 17.51
C GLU A 527 17.31 -18.90 16.41
N GLU A 528 17.32 -18.51 15.14
CA GLU A 528 17.30 -19.42 13.99
C GLU A 528 18.70 -19.91 13.60
N LEU A 529 19.75 -19.30 14.13
CA LEU A 529 21.13 -19.66 13.79
C LEU A 529 21.50 -21.02 14.40
N PRO A 530 22.08 -21.94 13.60
CA PRO A 530 22.60 -23.20 14.13
C PRO A 530 23.64 -22.94 15.23
N LYS A 531 23.47 -23.60 16.40
CA LYS A 531 24.28 -23.45 17.62
C LYS A 531 24.00 -22.20 18.48
N SER A 532 23.03 -21.38 18.12
CA SER A 532 22.58 -20.30 19.00
C SER A 532 21.88 -20.83 20.25
N LYS A 533 21.98 -20.10 21.36
CA LYS A 533 21.20 -20.37 22.58
C LYS A 533 19.75 -19.85 22.52
N GLY A 534 19.33 -19.30 21.39
CA GLY A 534 17.98 -18.74 21.20
C GLY A 534 18.00 -17.22 21.10
N GLN A 535 16.87 -16.60 21.43
CA GLN A 535 16.67 -15.16 21.27
C GLN A 535 17.59 -14.35 22.20
N LEU A 536 18.04 -13.17 21.76
CA LEU A 536 18.87 -12.29 22.59
C LEU A 536 18.13 -11.83 23.86
N LEU A 537 18.81 -11.82 25.02
CA LEU A 537 18.22 -11.41 26.30
C LEU A 537 17.68 -9.98 26.26
N THR A 538 18.39 -9.07 25.59
CA THR A 538 17.90 -7.70 25.38
C THR A 538 16.62 -7.70 24.57
N THR A 539 16.55 -8.44 23.46
CA THR A 539 15.35 -8.56 22.63
C THR A 539 14.19 -9.22 23.37
N HIS A 540 14.46 -10.23 24.19
CA HIS A 540 13.45 -10.96 24.94
C HIS A 540 12.82 -10.11 26.07
N HIS A 541 13.62 -9.27 26.73
CA HIS A 541 13.18 -8.50 27.90
C HIS A 541 12.86 -7.02 27.62
N ILE A 542 13.00 -6.57 26.38
CA ILE A 542 12.76 -5.17 26.01
C ILE A 542 11.30 -4.76 26.20
N ASP A 543 11.09 -3.55 26.69
CA ASP A 543 9.75 -2.96 26.76
C ASP A 543 9.30 -2.50 25.37
N PRO A 544 8.05 -2.75 24.95
CA PRO A 544 7.51 -2.29 23.67
C PRO A 544 7.65 -0.78 23.42
N CYS A 545 7.80 0.05 24.46
CA CYS A 545 8.01 1.48 24.26
C CYS A 545 9.36 1.81 23.60
N LEU A 546 10.34 0.92 23.68
CA LEU A 546 11.66 1.08 23.07
C LEU A 546 11.72 0.48 21.65
N THR A 547 10.74 -0.34 21.25
CA THR A 547 10.79 -1.09 19.97
C THR A 547 10.11 -0.39 18.80
N LYS A 548 9.55 0.82 18.99
CA LYS A 548 8.78 1.54 17.96
C LYS A 548 9.53 1.82 16.66
N ASP A 549 10.86 1.86 16.70
CA ASP A 549 11.74 2.11 15.54
C ASP A 549 12.93 1.13 15.55
N ILE A 550 12.68 -0.13 15.91
CA ILE A 550 13.65 -1.22 15.89
C ILE A 550 13.15 -2.29 14.92
N TYR A 551 13.95 -2.63 13.92
CA TYR A 551 13.52 -3.48 12.81
C TYR A 551 14.16 -4.87 12.86
N ARG A 552 13.33 -5.90 13.06
CA ARG A 552 13.78 -7.29 13.20
C ARG A 552 14.33 -7.86 11.90
N GLU A 553 13.82 -7.40 10.75
CA GLU A 553 14.13 -7.91 9.41
C GLU A 553 15.60 -7.71 9.04
N ILE A 554 16.22 -6.68 9.62
CA ILE A 554 17.64 -6.35 9.45
C ILE A 554 18.49 -6.79 10.65
N ASN A 555 17.93 -7.59 11.57
CA ASN A 555 18.49 -7.92 12.87
C ASN A 555 18.97 -6.65 13.62
N GLU A 556 18.13 -5.62 13.70
CA GLU A 556 18.39 -4.47 14.57
C GLU A 556 18.04 -4.83 16.01
N HIS A 557 19.03 -4.74 16.89
CA HIS A 557 18.86 -5.05 18.30
C HIS A 557 19.45 -3.96 19.18
N TYR A 558 18.87 -3.79 20.36
CA TYR A 558 19.56 -3.09 21.44
C TYR A 558 20.57 -4.01 22.11
N VAL A 559 21.76 -3.49 22.34
CA VAL A 559 22.86 -4.20 22.99
C VAL A 559 23.56 -3.26 23.96
N PHE A 560 24.07 -3.79 25.07
CA PHE A 560 24.86 -3.03 26.02
C PHE A 560 26.31 -2.91 25.55
N HIS A 561 26.89 -1.73 25.72
CA HIS A 561 28.31 -1.48 25.51
C HIS A 561 28.91 -0.87 26.78
N GLY A 562 29.72 -1.66 27.48
CA GLY A 562 30.48 -1.21 28.65
C GLY A 562 31.74 -0.48 28.22
N THR A 563 32.04 0.65 28.85
CA THR A 563 33.25 1.42 28.56
C THR A 563 33.72 2.18 29.78
N LYS A 564 35.01 2.51 29.79
CA LYS A 564 35.62 3.27 30.88
C LYS A 564 35.18 4.74 30.86
N PRO A 565 35.18 5.43 32.02
CA PRO A 565 34.72 6.82 32.12
C PRO A 565 35.42 7.78 31.15
N GLU A 566 36.73 7.60 30.91
CA GLU A 566 37.51 8.45 30.01
C GLU A 566 37.08 8.38 28.54
N ASN A 567 36.35 7.33 28.14
CA ASN A 567 35.89 7.13 26.76
C ASN A 567 34.48 7.68 26.51
N ILE A 568 33.73 8.07 27.54
CA ILE A 568 32.30 8.42 27.40
C ILE A 568 32.14 9.63 26.48
N GLU A 569 32.88 10.72 26.74
CA GLU A 569 32.77 11.97 25.98
C GLU A 569 33.12 11.77 24.49
N ILE A 570 34.18 11.01 24.20
CA ILE A 570 34.56 10.75 22.81
C ILE A 570 33.52 9.87 22.09
N ILE A 571 32.93 8.87 22.77
CA ILE A 571 31.87 8.04 22.18
C ILE A 571 30.60 8.85 21.90
N LEU A 572 30.22 9.78 22.78
CA LEU A 572 29.07 10.67 22.55
C LEU A 572 29.28 11.57 21.32
N ALA A 573 30.52 12.03 21.12
CA ALA A 573 30.89 12.90 20.01
C ALA A 573 31.02 12.15 18.67
N THR A 574 31.75 11.03 18.67
CA THR A 574 32.22 10.36 17.44
C THR A 574 31.58 8.99 17.20
N GLY A 575 30.80 8.47 18.15
CA GLY A 575 30.25 7.12 18.10
C GLY A 575 31.28 6.05 18.48
N LEU A 576 30.85 4.79 18.38
CA LEU A 576 31.71 3.63 18.61
C LEU A 576 32.50 3.33 17.34
N ASP A 577 33.82 3.21 17.46
CA ASP A 577 34.72 3.00 16.32
C ASP A 577 35.50 1.70 16.49
N SER A 578 35.36 0.79 15.51
CA SER A 578 36.05 -0.51 15.51
C SER A 578 37.57 -0.36 15.54
N ARG A 579 38.12 0.73 14.98
CA ARG A 579 39.57 0.99 14.95
C ARG A 579 40.16 1.24 16.33
N MET A 580 39.34 1.67 17.29
CA MET A 580 39.73 1.88 18.68
C MET A 580 39.75 0.59 19.50
N ALA A 581 39.26 -0.53 18.95
CA ALA A 581 39.32 -1.80 19.64
C ALA A 581 40.76 -2.32 19.78
N ARG A 582 41.03 -3.01 20.89
CA ARG A 582 42.35 -3.57 21.18
C ARG A 582 42.76 -4.57 20.09
N VAL A 583 43.96 -4.40 19.51
CA VAL A 583 44.51 -5.25 18.43
C VAL A 583 44.57 -6.74 18.80
N ASN A 584 44.66 -7.07 20.10
CA ASN A 584 44.73 -8.44 20.63
C ASN A 584 43.43 -8.95 21.26
N SER A 585 42.28 -8.35 20.95
CA SER A 585 40.97 -8.85 21.39
C SER A 585 40.72 -10.30 20.93
N MET A 586 39.92 -11.03 21.70
CA MET A 586 39.71 -12.47 21.50
C MET A 586 39.02 -12.79 20.17
N PHE A 587 38.08 -11.94 19.75
CA PHE A 587 37.30 -12.11 18.52
C PHE A 587 37.69 -11.09 17.42
N GLY A 588 38.73 -10.30 17.68
CA GLY A 588 39.31 -9.35 16.73
C GLY A 588 38.76 -7.92 16.81
N GLN A 589 39.15 -7.09 15.86
CA GLN A 589 39.01 -5.64 15.94
C GLN A 589 37.64 -5.20 15.43
N GLY A 590 36.72 -4.92 16.34
CA GLY A 590 35.34 -4.57 16.06
C GLY A 590 34.71 -3.79 17.21
N VAL A 591 33.49 -3.27 17.01
CA VAL A 591 32.65 -2.74 18.07
C VAL A 591 31.90 -3.90 18.70
N TYR A 592 32.03 -4.03 20.02
CA TYR A 592 31.43 -5.11 20.79
C TYR A 592 30.15 -4.64 21.48
N GLY A 593 29.08 -5.40 21.38
CA GLY A 593 27.88 -5.29 22.20
C GLY A 593 27.63 -6.59 22.97
N SER A 594 26.89 -6.51 24.06
CA SER A 594 26.41 -7.69 24.77
C SER A 594 24.92 -7.59 25.04
N GLU A 595 24.24 -8.74 25.05
CA GLU A 595 22.86 -8.85 25.50
C GLU A 595 22.73 -8.77 27.02
N SER A 596 23.85 -8.79 27.76
CA SER A 596 23.87 -8.81 29.22
C SER A 596 24.48 -7.53 29.78
N SER A 597 23.73 -6.86 30.65
CA SER A 597 24.24 -5.74 31.44
C SER A 597 25.40 -6.17 32.35
N THR A 598 25.41 -7.43 32.81
CA THR A 598 26.50 -8.02 33.58
C THR A 598 27.82 -8.07 32.82
N LYS A 599 27.80 -8.52 31.56
CA LYS A 599 29.02 -8.53 30.74
C LYS A 599 29.53 -7.12 30.50
N SER A 600 28.64 -6.17 30.22
CA SER A 600 29.03 -4.77 30.01
C SER A 600 29.59 -4.11 31.26
N ASP A 601 29.10 -4.44 32.46
CA ASP A 601 29.67 -3.93 33.72
C ASP A 601 31.15 -4.31 33.91
N GLN A 602 31.58 -5.46 33.38
CA GLN A 602 33.00 -5.88 33.42
C GLN A 602 33.94 -4.93 32.64
N TYR A 603 33.41 -4.07 31.77
CA TYR A 603 34.18 -3.09 31.00
C TYR A 603 33.95 -1.63 31.43
N ALA A 604 33.16 -1.40 32.47
CA ALA A 604 32.80 -0.05 32.92
C ALA A 604 33.91 0.68 33.71
N ASP A 605 34.98 -0.02 34.08
CA ASP A 605 36.15 0.50 34.78
C ASP A 605 37.43 -0.28 34.42
N ASP A 606 38.57 0.17 34.93
CA ASP A 606 39.83 -0.53 34.74
C ASP A 606 39.86 -1.81 35.59
N ARG A 607 40.25 -2.92 34.94
CA ARG A 607 40.31 -4.24 35.57
C ARG A 607 41.22 -4.27 36.79
N ASP A 608 42.25 -3.44 36.79
CA ASP A 608 43.25 -3.43 37.86
C ASP A 608 42.96 -2.33 38.90
N LYS A 609 41.85 -1.57 38.73
CA LYS A 609 41.43 -0.47 39.62
C LYS A 609 39.90 -0.46 39.82
N ARG A 610 39.33 -1.62 40.12
CA ARG A 610 37.89 -1.79 40.36
C ARG A 610 37.45 -1.06 41.62
N ASP A 611 36.32 -0.38 41.58
CA ASP A 611 35.73 0.26 42.76
C ASP A 611 34.19 0.31 42.71
N MET A 612 33.58 0.86 43.78
CA MET A 612 32.13 1.05 43.92
C MET A 612 31.65 2.43 43.43
N SER A 613 32.52 3.25 42.81
CA SER A 613 32.12 4.56 42.29
C SER A 613 31.04 4.41 41.21
N PRO A 614 30.26 5.46 40.92
CA PRO A 614 29.27 5.41 39.84
C PRO A 614 29.89 4.98 38.52
N LYS A 615 29.17 4.14 37.79
CA LYS A 615 29.59 3.56 36.51
C LYS A 615 28.63 3.99 35.41
N SER A 616 29.08 3.85 34.17
CA SER A 616 28.24 4.09 33.00
C SER A 616 28.41 3.00 31.95
N MET A 617 27.35 2.77 31.20
CA MET A 617 27.37 1.95 29.99
C MET A 617 26.41 2.56 28.96
N PHE A 618 26.58 2.19 27.70
CA PHE A 618 25.66 2.56 26.64
C PHE A 618 24.65 1.43 26.38
N LEU A 619 23.40 1.81 26.10
CA LEU A 619 22.46 0.97 25.38
C LEU A 619 22.46 1.45 23.92
N THR A 620 22.89 0.57 23.05
CA THR A 620 23.28 0.88 21.67
C THR A 620 22.35 0.14 20.72
N ARG A 621 21.81 0.83 19.72
CA ARG A 621 21.18 0.17 18.57
C ARG A 621 22.26 -0.41 17.69
N MET A 622 22.09 -1.65 17.22
CA MET A 622 23.06 -2.34 16.40
C MET A 622 22.37 -3.11 15.28
N CYS A 623 22.69 -2.76 14.03
CA CYS A 623 22.23 -3.49 12.84
C CYS A 623 23.17 -4.67 12.60
N MET A 624 22.66 -5.89 12.83
CA MET A 624 23.47 -7.11 12.72
C MET A 624 23.41 -7.74 11.32
N GLY A 625 22.40 -7.48 10.50
CA GLY A 625 22.29 -8.02 9.14
C GLY A 625 22.39 -9.55 9.09
N GLU A 626 23.09 -10.11 8.10
CA GLU A 626 23.42 -11.54 8.09
C GLU A 626 24.52 -11.86 9.13
N ILE A 627 24.20 -12.73 10.09
CA ILE A 627 25.03 -13.01 11.26
C ILE A 627 25.91 -14.24 11.03
N TYR A 628 27.21 -14.12 11.31
CA TYR A 628 28.12 -15.26 11.41
C TYR A 628 28.32 -15.70 12.86
N ILE A 629 27.91 -16.92 13.21
CA ILE A 629 28.04 -17.43 14.58
C ILE A 629 29.39 -18.12 14.82
N ILE A 630 30.03 -17.84 15.97
CA ILE A 630 31.26 -18.51 16.41
C ILE A 630 31.16 -19.01 17.85
N ASP A 631 31.76 -20.17 18.10
CA ASP A 631 31.81 -20.86 19.40
C ASP A 631 33.24 -20.98 19.97
N LYS A 632 34.23 -20.42 19.26
CA LYS A 632 35.65 -20.49 19.59
C LYS A 632 36.36 -19.17 19.31
N PRO A 633 37.49 -18.88 19.99
CA PRO A 633 38.25 -17.67 19.74
C PRO A 633 38.74 -17.63 18.29
N GLN A 634 38.39 -16.56 17.58
CA GLN A 634 38.82 -16.32 16.22
C GLN A 634 39.01 -14.83 16.01
N ARG A 635 40.26 -14.40 15.79
CA ARG A 635 40.57 -12.98 15.59
C ARG A 635 40.15 -12.55 14.18
N MET A 636 39.13 -11.70 14.10
CA MET A 636 38.58 -11.22 12.83
C MET A 636 38.76 -9.71 12.70
N LEU A 637 39.15 -9.24 11.52
CA LEU A 637 39.21 -7.81 11.18
C LEU A 637 37.97 -7.33 10.42
N ARG A 638 37.16 -8.29 9.96
CA ARG A 638 35.89 -8.13 9.26
C ARG A 638 35.14 -9.46 9.32
N PRO A 639 33.84 -9.52 9.03
CA PRO A 639 33.13 -10.79 8.96
C PRO A 639 33.66 -11.67 7.80
N PRO A 640 33.51 -13.01 7.90
CA PRO A 640 33.99 -13.92 6.86
C PRO A 640 33.13 -13.86 5.59
N CYS A 641 33.65 -14.44 4.52
CA CYS A 641 32.93 -14.66 3.27
C CYS A 641 31.77 -15.63 3.44
N ARG A 642 30.59 -15.31 2.87
CA ARG A 642 29.38 -16.15 2.99
C ARG A 642 29.54 -17.54 2.37
N SER A 643 30.32 -17.68 1.31
CA SER A 643 30.48 -18.97 0.61
C SER A 643 31.57 -19.86 1.21
N CYS A 644 32.74 -19.30 1.53
CA CYS A 644 33.88 -20.11 1.98
C CYS A 644 34.14 -20.04 3.49
N LEU A 645 33.37 -19.22 4.22
CA LEU A 645 33.49 -19.01 5.66
C LEU A 645 34.90 -18.57 6.11
N SER A 646 35.71 -18.08 5.18
CA SER A 646 37.07 -17.61 5.41
C SER A 646 37.13 -16.08 5.43
N LEU A 647 38.02 -15.54 6.27
CA LEU A 647 38.34 -14.11 6.30
C LEU A 647 39.02 -13.64 5.00
N ARG A 648 39.82 -14.52 4.40
CA ARG A 648 40.48 -14.31 3.09
C ARG A 648 39.98 -15.39 2.13
N CYS A 649 39.26 -14.97 1.10
CA CYS A 649 38.80 -15.85 0.04
C CYS A 649 40.00 -16.55 -0.63
N LYS A 650 39.88 -17.84 -0.90
CA LYS A 650 40.82 -18.56 -1.77
C LYS A 650 40.69 -18.03 -3.20
N LYS A 651 41.72 -18.23 -4.05
CA LYS A 651 41.71 -17.76 -5.45
C LYS A 651 40.49 -18.24 -6.25
N GLU A 652 39.95 -19.42 -5.94
CA GLU A 652 38.76 -19.96 -6.62
C GLU A 652 37.43 -19.33 -6.16
N CYS A 653 37.40 -18.65 -5.01
CA CYS A 653 36.19 -18.09 -4.44
C CYS A 653 35.85 -16.76 -5.13
N ARG A 654 34.88 -16.81 -6.04
CA ARG A 654 34.34 -15.64 -6.76
C ARG A 654 33.27 -14.87 -5.99
N ASN A 655 32.90 -15.33 -4.79
CA ASN A 655 31.92 -14.65 -3.95
C ASN A 655 32.49 -13.36 -3.37
N THR A 656 31.76 -12.26 -3.55
CA THR A 656 32.11 -10.93 -3.04
C THR A 656 31.35 -10.58 -1.75
N GLU A 657 30.37 -11.39 -1.34
CA GLU A 657 29.54 -11.11 -0.17
C GLU A 657 30.14 -11.65 1.13
N LEU A 658 30.18 -10.78 2.13
CA LEU A 658 30.56 -11.12 3.50
C LEU A 658 29.31 -11.20 4.36
N PHE A 659 29.43 -11.88 5.50
CA PHE A 659 28.50 -11.64 6.60
C PHE A 659 28.58 -10.17 7.05
N ASP A 660 27.57 -9.69 7.77
CA ASP A 660 27.49 -8.29 8.21
C ASP A 660 27.95 -8.12 9.65
N SER A 661 27.77 -9.15 10.48
CA SER A 661 28.18 -9.16 11.88
C SER A 661 28.62 -10.55 12.34
N VAL A 662 29.13 -10.60 13.56
CA VAL A 662 29.50 -11.85 14.23
C VAL A 662 28.74 -11.96 15.55
N LEU A 663 28.16 -13.13 15.80
CA LEU A 663 27.59 -13.50 17.09
C LEU A 663 28.50 -14.53 17.77
N VAL A 664 29.01 -14.17 18.94
CA VAL A 664 29.78 -15.05 19.81
C VAL A 664 28.79 -15.78 20.73
N ASP A 665 28.68 -17.10 20.57
CA ASP A 665 27.72 -17.93 21.32
C ASP A 665 28.28 -19.35 21.60
N GLY A 666 27.44 -20.31 21.97
CA GLY A 666 27.80 -21.68 22.30
C GLY A 666 28.30 -21.82 23.72
N LYS A 667 29.58 -22.13 23.92
CA LYS A 667 30.13 -22.48 25.25
C LYS A 667 30.46 -21.28 26.15
N TRP A 668 30.29 -20.06 25.66
CA TRP A 668 30.65 -18.85 26.41
C TRP A 668 29.57 -18.50 27.43
N ILE A 669 29.99 -17.93 28.57
CA ILE A 669 29.07 -17.48 29.63
C ILE A 669 28.15 -16.37 29.11
N PHE A 670 28.73 -15.40 28.39
CA PHE A 670 28.03 -14.27 27.82
C PHE A 670 28.07 -14.33 26.31
N ARG A 671 26.97 -13.95 25.65
CA ARG A 671 26.96 -13.72 24.22
C ARG A 671 27.36 -12.29 23.91
N GLU A 672 28.16 -12.16 22.85
CA GLU A 672 28.70 -10.89 22.41
C GLU A 672 28.48 -10.74 20.90
N MET A 673 28.11 -9.54 20.49
CA MET A 673 27.83 -9.18 19.11
C MET A 673 28.94 -8.26 18.63
N VAL A 674 29.53 -8.55 17.48
CA VAL A 674 30.65 -7.79 16.94
C VAL A 674 30.30 -7.26 15.56
N VAL A 675 30.38 -5.94 15.42
CA VAL A 675 30.22 -5.23 14.15
C VAL A 675 31.51 -4.51 13.78
N TYR A 676 31.73 -4.30 12.49
CA TYR A 676 33.04 -3.85 11.99
C TYR A 676 32.98 -2.47 11.36
N ASP A 677 31.80 -2.02 10.94
CA ASP A 677 31.55 -0.63 10.55
C ASP A 677 30.96 0.15 11.73
N HIS A 678 31.56 1.30 12.05
CA HIS A 678 31.03 2.23 13.06
C HIS A 678 29.58 2.68 12.78
N ALA A 679 29.18 2.76 11.50
CA ALA A 679 27.82 3.13 11.12
C ALA A 679 26.78 2.02 11.39
N GLN A 680 27.21 0.80 11.74
CA GLN A 680 26.29 -0.27 12.15
C GLN A 680 25.62 -0.02 13.51
N CYS A 681 26.08 0.98 14.27
CA CYS A 681 25.60 1.17 15.62
C CYS A 681 25.39 2.64 16.00
N TYR A 682 24.45 2.86 16.91
CA TYR A 682 24.12 4.17 17.47
C TYR A 682 23.98 4.08 18.99
N PRO A 683 24.89 4.71 19.78
CA PRO A 683 24.84 4.67 21.25
C PRO A 683 23.72 5.58 21.76
N GLU A 684 22.48 5.08 21.73
CA GLU A 684 21.29 5.91 21.94
C GLU A 684 21.08 6.35 23.38
N PHE A 685 21.37 5.50 24.36
CA PHE A 685 21.20 5.86 25.77
C PHE A 685 22.51 5.71 26.55
N LEU A 686 22.87 6.75 27.30
CA LEU A 686 23.89 6.69 28.33
C LEU A 686 23.20 6.34 29.67
N ILE A 687 23.54 5.18 30.20
CA ILE A 687 23.00 4.65 31.47
C ILE A 687 24.05 4.89 32.54
N LYS A 688 23.69 5.62 33.60
CA LYS A 688 24.49 5.73 34.82
C LYS A 688 23.92 4.83 35.91
N TYR A 689 24.80 4.13 36.62
CA TYR A 689 24.39 3.17 37.63
C TYR A 689 25.42 3.06 38.76
N GLN A 690 25.02 2.40 39.85
CA GLN A 690 25.87 2.06 40.98
C GLN A 690 25.87 0.56 41.20
N ARG A 691 27.02 0.02 41.60
CA ARG A 691 27.12 -1.34 42.15
C ARG A 691 26.56 -1.32 43.58
N VAL A 692 25.69 -2.28 43.92
CA VAL A 692 24.97 -2.32 45.21
C VAL A 692 25.07 -3.71 45.83
N LYS A 693 25.16 -3.75 47.16
CA LYS A 693 25.21 -4.97 47.97
C LYS A 693 23.83 -5.58 48.22
#